data_AF-A0A1E4REQ2-F1
#
_entry.id   AF-A0A1E4REQ2-F1
#
_cell.length_a   1.000
_cell.length_b   1.000
_cell.length_c   1.000
_cell.angle_alpha   90.00
_cell.angle_beta   90.00
_cell.angle_gamma   90.00
#
_symmetry.space_group_name_H-M   'P 1'
#
loop_
_entity.id
_entity.type
_entity.pdbx_description
1 polymer ?
#
loop_
_entity_poly.entity_id
_entity_poly.type
_entity_poly.pdbx_seq_one_letter_code
_entity_poly.pdbx_strand_id
1 'polypeptide(L)'
;MTSQKSACEGESKFERRSQESSSPETESDDEERDTDTDTDTDTESEYESIQSYPNHEFERDLARLYQEQDFHQILVLGRFRSISSTITSASHLIISLALFNLGRVGGALREIAFAIELEADPIKRELLLVNLADCFKDLGMPQLAVETFAETLEMAQIDSKNSKANELNESYLDAQQRIQDYQQEIENLNVKCIKSGGNITGFSIGKLTISNKALVDSALMKLKNYDQNTKFDNDPVQEIFDSITSFGPLYIYDDLIKHKTLVIKFLDDELNKHPEISYSMSPKHLGKMLNKWRNRSTSKSLISICGIILKHKIILGFINYLEGSFEIAIDKFKWILNLFSILENKYYYFINKNHYLANVTKRVTLLLLIKSYMNGEFELKQKDWAKLLTRLIAYDNITSTIEHLTGRLTQLFSCCALIYEKLATQGSVQFTIPFDSSLSSNDISRFQPIGLVQKYDNDQMAEMVRKLILAVASMGSDDSTDVYYYDRIIWGILMCGGIHLRTVWFFILIRNFFAIDHDYGPIHICKTHKHQFFPKSDILGEYVNGWELVDGLYRIVSEFTLEELDSMWDPELGNTFLLPQMFEAKNPKRIIMLDEYYSEIQEYSITKFSQISKLQIRLNPKSHLKLPRKQTRERIDLSRDLINLWSDAYKAHQGTLPDFIKLVKFDA
;
A
#
# COMPACT_ATOMS: atom_id res chain seq x y z
N MET A 1 -42.91 -20.84 -39.29
CA MET A 1 -43.14 -21.36 -40.65
C MET A 1 -41.85 -21.27 -41.43
N THR A 2 -41.31 -22.46 -41.80
CA THR A 2 -40.43 -22.78 -42.97
C THR A 2 -39.20 -21.89 -43.25
N SER A 3 -37.97 -22.41 -43.06
CA SER A 3 -37.16 -23.20 -44.04
C SER A 3 -36.20 -22.25 -44.80
N GLN A 4 -34.88 -22.43 -44.99
CA GLN A 4 -34.07 -23.61 -45.40
C GLN A 4 -32.58 -23.20 -45.28
N LYS A 5 -31.70 -23.95 -44.59
CA LYS A 5 -30.61 -24.84 -45.11
C LYS A 5 -29.77 -24.33 -46.30
N SER A 6 -28.44 -24.24 -46.09
CA SER A 6 -27.44 -24.92 -46.94
C SER A 6 -26.12 -25.12 -46.19
N ALA A 7 -25.66 -26.38 -46.16
CA ALA A 7 -24.34 -26.82 -45.75
C ALA A 7 -23.37 -26.77 -46.94
N CYS A 8 -22.06 -26.70 -46.67
CA CYS A 8 -21.04 -27.39 -47.46
C CYS A 8 -19.81 -27.66 -46.59
N GLU A 9 -19.43 -28.93 -46.58
CA GLU A 9 -18.29 -29.57 -45.93
C GLU A 9 -16.98 -29.34 -46.73
N GLY A 10 -15.84 -29.59 -46.09
CA GLY A 10 -14.53 -29.66 -46.74
C GLY A 10 -13.44 -30.11 -45.77
N GLU A 11 -13.13 -31.40 -45.80
CA GLU A 11 -12.20 -32.17 -44.97
C GLU A 11 -10.70 -31.87 -45.21
N SER A 12 -9.86 -32.06 -44.18
CA SER A 12 -8.63 -32.89 -44.21
C SER A 12 -8.08 -32.99 -42.77
N LYS A 13 -8.12 -34.15 -42.08
CA LYS A 13 -7.22 -35.33 -42.13
C LYS A 13 -5.72 -35.01 -42.07
N PHE A 14 -5.15 -35.13 -40.87
CA PHE A 14 -3.84 -35.74 -40.67
C PHE A 14 -3.88 -36.63 -39.41
N GLU A 15 -3.78 -37.93 -39.65
CA GLU A 15 -3.62 -39.00 -38.66
C GLU A 15 -2.17 -39.51 -38.74
N ARG A 16 -1.77 -40.28 -37.70
CA ARG A 16 -0.65 -41.24 -37.57
C ARG A 16 0.59 -40.69 -36.84
N ARG A 17 1.15 -41.39 -35.84
CA ARG A 17 0.87 -42.72 -35.24
C ARG A 17 1.82 -43.00 -34.06
N SER A 18 1.34 -43.76 -33.06
CA SER A 18 1.98 -44.89 -32.33
C SER A 18 3.31 -44.66 -31.57
N GLN A 19 3.64 -45.29 -30.43
CA GLN A 19 3.14 -46.52 -29.79
C GLN A 19 3.79 -46.70 -28.39
N GLU A 20 2.97 -47.16 -27.43
CA GLU A 20 3.20 -48.33 -26.55
C GLU A 20 4.48 -48.51 -25.70
N SER A 21 4.30 -48.67 -24.38
CA SER A 21 4.64 -49.93 -23.67
C SER A 21 4.04 -49.94 -22.25
N SER A 22 3.68 -51.14 -21.81
CA SER A 22 2.77 -51.49 -20.73
C SER A 22 3.45 -52.14 -19.51
N SER A 23 2.81 -52.00 -18.33
CA SER A 23 2.61 -52.99 -17.23
C SER A 23 3.83 -53.49 -16.41
N PRO A 24 3.67 -54.17 -15.25
CA PRO A 24 2.47 -54.51 -14.44
C PRO A 24 2.60 -54.26 -12.90
N GLU A 25 1.51 -54.60 -12.22
CA GLU A 25 1.23 -54.77 -10.78
C GLU A 25 2.23 -55.64 -9.99
N THR A 26 2.27 -55.43 -8.66
CA THR A 26 2.36 -56.51 -7.66
C THR A 26 1.76 -56.06 -6.32
N GLU A 27 0.73 -56.79 -5.88
CA GLU A 27 0.27 -56.98 -4.50
C GLU A 27 1.22 -57.90 -3.71
N SER A 28 1.08 -57.86 -2.38
CA SER A 28 1.41 -58.86 -1.31
C SER A 28 2.20 -58.18 -0.20
N ASP A 29 2.08 -58.46 1.09
CA ASP A 29 1.16 -59.20 1.96
C ASP A 29 1.64 -58.83 3.39
N ASP A 30 0.72 -58.87 4.35
CA ASP A 30 0.87 -59.17 5.78
C ASP A 30 2.26 -59.14 6.45
N GLU A 31 2.38 -58.36 7.53
CA GLU A 31 2.99 -58.87 8.76
C GLU A 31 2.39 -58.17 9.99
N GLU A 32 1.61 -58.95 10.75
CA GLU A 32 1.24 -58.72 12.14
C GLU A 32 2.48 -58.51 13.02
N ARG A 33 2.44 -57.53 13.93
CA ARG A 33 3.12 -57.64 15.23
C ARG A 33 2.49 -56.71 16.26
N ASP A 34 1.75 -57.35 17.17
CA ASP A 34 1.51 -56.89 18.53
C ASP A 34 2.84 -56.61 19.23
N THR A 35 2.94 -55.44 19.87
CA THR A 35 3.53 -55.32 21.22
C THR A 35 2.90 -54.12 21.92
N ASP A 36 2.11 -54.44 22.94
CA ASP A 36 1.79 -53.57 24.06
C ASP A 36 3.04 -52.86 24.58
N THR A 37 2.95 -51.54 24.78
CA THR A 37 3.54 -50.89 25.96
C THR A 37 2.82 -49.59 26.22
N ASP A 38 2.07 -49.58 27.32
CA ASP A 38 1.62 -48.41 28.05
C ASP A 38 2.77 -47.42 28.27
N THR A 39 2.55 -46.16 27.91
CA THR A 39 2.96 -45.01 28.74
C THR A 39 2.09 -43.82 28.39
N ASP A 40 1.08 -43.59 29.23
CA ASP A 40 0.46 -42.29 29.44
C ASP A 40 1.55 -41.26 29.76
N THR A 41 1.67 -40.23 28.93
CA THR A 41 2.22 -38.95 29.36
C THR A 41 1.39 -37.82 28.78
N ASP A 42 0.68 -37.17 29.70
CA ASP A 42 -0.08 -35.94 29.57
C ASP A 42 0.58 -34.92 28.62
N THR A 43 -0.15 -34.51 27.59
CA THR A 43 0.22 -33.39 26.68
C THR A 43 -0.87 -32.32 26.60
N GLU A 44 -1.69 -32.19 27.66
CA GLU A 44 -2.77 -31.19 27.73
C GLU A 44 -2.43 -29.91 28.53
N SER A 45 -1.18 -29.68 28.95
CA SER A 45 -0.86 -28.53 29.84
C SER A 45 -0.12 -27.33 29.22
N GLU A 46 0.05 -27.23 27.90
CA GLU A 46 0.92 -26.17 27.31
C GLU A 46 0.23 -24.88 26.84
N TYR A 47 -1.11 -24.80 26.79
CA TYR A 47 -1.79 -23.63 26.20
C TYR A 47 -2.31 -22.57 27.19
N GLU A 48 -2.27 -22.81 28.50
CA GLU A 48 -2.73 -21.83 29.50
C GLU A 48 -1.62 -20.88 30.02
N SER A 49 -0.37 -20.98 29.55
CA SER A 49 0.77 -20.24 30.12
C SER A 49 1.17 -18.93 29.40
N ILE A 50 0.46 -18.50 28.35
CA ILE A 50 0.88 -17.35 27.50
C ILE A 50 0.88 -15.99 28.23
N GLN A 51 0.37 -15.89 29.46
CA GLN A 51 0.48 -14.66 30.26
C GLN A 51 1.75 -14.55 31.12
N SER A 52 2.68 -15.50 31.07
CA SER A 52 4.03 -15.31 31.61
C SER A 52 5.12 -16.12 30.90
N TYR A 53 5.18 -16.09 29.57
CA TYR A 53 6.34 -16.67 28.90
C TYR A 53 7.62 -15.93 29.34
N PRO A 54 8.61 -16.60 29.94
CA PRO A 54 9.86 -15.97 30.35
C PRO A 54 10.62 -15.49 29.11
N ASN A 55 11.29 -14.33 29.19
CA ASN A 55 12.11 -13.80 28.09
C ASN A 55 13.16 -14.81 27.59
N HIS A 56 13.60 -15.75 28.43
CA HIS A 56 14.56 -16.79 28.07
C HIS A 56 14.01 -17.87 27.12
N GLU A 57 12.71 -18.17 27.14
CA GLU A 57 12.11 -19.14 26.22
C GLU A 57 11.97 -18.55 24.83
N PHE A 58 11.53 -17.29 24.74
CA PHE A 58 11.45 -16.56 23.49
C PHE A 58 12.82 -16.42 22.80
N GLU A 59 13.86 -16.06 23.55
CA GLU A 59 15.22 -15.98 23.01
C GLU A 59 15.72 -17.34 22.52
N ARG A 60 15.39 -18.43 23.23
CA ARG A 60 15.72 -19.81 22.82
C ARG A 60 15.00 -20.20 21.53
N ASP A 61 13.74 -19.83 21.38
CA ASP A 61 12.96 -20.09 20.16
C ASP A 61 13.52 -19.33 18.95
N LEU A 62 13.86 -18.05 19.12
CA LEU A 62 14.52 -17.27 18.07
C LEU A 62 15.88 -17.89 17.69
N ALA A 63 16.67 -18.30 18.69
CA ALA A 63 17.96 -18.94 18.45
C ALA A 63 17.81 -20.29 17.71
N ARG A 64 16.82 -21.11 18.08
CA ARG A 64 16.51 -22.37 17.38
C ARG A 64 16.13 -22.10 15.92
N LEU A 65 15.19 -21.19 15.67
CA LEU A 65 14.76 -20.86 14.31
C LEU A 65 15.91 -20.28 13.47
N TYR A 66 16.81 -19.53 14.10
CA TYR A 66 18.00 -19.02 13.42
C TYR A 66 18.96 -20.15 13.02
N GLN A 67 19.14 -21.14 13.89
CA GLN A 67 19.93 -22.35 13.59
C GLN A 67 19.29 -23.20 12.49
N GLU A 68 17.96 -23.27 12.46
CA GLU A 68 17.16 -23.95 11.43
C GLU A 68 17.09 -23.16 10.10
N GLN A 69 17.64 -21.93 10.06
CA GLN A 69 17.58 -21.00 8.94
C GLN A 69 16.15 -20.57 8.54
N ASP A 70 15.17 -20.71 9.44
CA ASP A 70 13.80 -20.23 9.23
C ASP A 70 13.69 -18.75 9.61
N PHE A 71 14.36 -17.91 8.82
CA PHE A 71 14.47 -16.48 9.10
C PHE A 71 13.13 -15.75 9.03
N HIS A 72 12.16 -16.24 8.24
CA HIS A 72 10.84 -15.63 8.14
C HIS A 72 10.01 -15.84 9.40
N GLN A 73 10.07 -17.03 9.99
CA GLN A 73 9.36 -17.34 11.23
C GLN A 73 9.88 -16.51 12.42
N ILE A 74 11.18 -16.21 12.46
CA ILE A 74 11.79 -15.27 13.43
C ILE A 74 11.10 -13.90 13.39
N LEU A 75 10.83 -13.36 12.20
CA LEU A 75 10.19 -12.05 12.04
C LEU A 75 8.72 -12.06 12.43
N VAL A 76 8.01 -13.16 12.14
CA VAL A 76 6.62 -13.34 12.55
C VAL A 76 6.54 -13.33 14.08
N LEU A 77 7.39 -14.12 14.75
CA LEU A 77 7.46 -14.18 16.22
C LEU A 77 7.89 -12.86 16.87
N GLY A 78 8.88 -12.17 16.28
CA GLY A 78 9.39 -10.89 16.76
C GLY A 78 8.32 -9.81 16.88
N ARG A 79 7.40 -9.74 15.90
CA ARG A 79 6.36 -8.71 15.88
C ARG A 79 5.26 -8.89 16.92
N PHE A 80 4.90 -10.12 17.28
CA PHE A 80 3.82 -10.36 18.25
C PHE A 80 4.20 -9.94 19.67
N ARG A 81 5.49 -9.91 20.02
CA ARG A 81 5.98 -9.55 21.35
C ARG A 81 6.35 -8.09 21.54
N SER A 82 6.65 -7.34 20.46
CA SER A 82 6.94 -5.89 20.54
C SER A 82 5.76 -5.07 21.08
N ILE A 83 4.56 -5.68 21.10
CA ILE A 83 3.31 -5.08 21.59
C ILE A 83 3.06 -5.41 23.07
N SER A 84 3.70 -6.43 23.66
CA SER A 84 3.30 -6.97 24.99
C SER A 84 4.41 -7.21 26.01
N SER A 85 5.71 -7.18 25.65
CA SER A 85 6.81 -7.41 26.60
C SER A 85 8.12 -6.73 26.19
N THR A 86 9.03 -6.50 27.15
CA THR A 86 10.39 -6.01 26.88
C THR A 86 11.23 -7.12 26.24
N ILE A 87 11.60 -6.93 24.97
CA ILE A 87 12.51 -7.81 24.21
C ILE A 87 13.95 -7.61 24.73
N THR A 88 14.75 -8.68 24.79
CA THR A 88 16.15 -8.63 25.26
C THR A 88 17.11 -8.14 24.17
N SER A 89 18.27 -7.60 24.57
CA SER A 89 19.37 -7.25 23.63
C SER A 89 19.71 -8.41 22.67
N ALA A 90 19.85 -9.63 23.21
CA ALA A 90 20.15 -10.82 22.42
C ALA A 90 19.03 -11.19 21.43
N SER A 91 17.76 -11.01 21.81
CA SER A 91 16.63 -11.24 20.90
C SER A 91 16.64 -10.24 19.74
N HIS A 92 16.90 -8.95 20.02
CA HIS A 92 17.06 -7.92 18.99
C HIS A 92 18.24 -8.23 18.05
N LEU A 93 19.36 -8.74 18.60
CA LEU A 93 20.50 -9.17 17.79
C LEU A 93 20.14 -10.34 16.87
N ILE A 94 19.45 -11.38 17.36
CA ILE A 94 19.04 -12.53 16.53
C ILE A 94 18.08 -12.08 15.42
N ILE A 95 17.13 -11.21 15.72
CA ILE A 95 16.23 -10.61 14.72
C ILE A 95 17.06 -9.84 13.68
N SER A 96 18.02 -9.03 14.11
CA SER A 96 18.90 -8.29 13.20
C SER A 96 19.70 -9.20 12.27
N LEU A 97 20.30 -10.27 12.80
CA LEU A 97 21.04 -11.24 12.00
C LEU A 97 20.13 -11.94 10.98
N ALA A 98 18.91 -12.31 11.39
CA ALA A 98 17.92 -12.88 10.47
C ALA A 98 17.58 -11.88 9.35
N LEU A 99 17.45 -10.60 9.68
CA LEU A 99 17.23 -9.53 8.71
C LEU A 99 18.41 -9.35 7.74
N PHE A 100 19.65 -9.42 8.21
CA PHE A 100 20.81 -9.39 7.31
C PHE A 100 20.81 -10.58 6.33
N ASN A 101 20.52 -11.79 6.81
CA ASN A 101 20.42 -12.98 5.95
C ASN A 101 19.28 -12.87 4.92
N LEU A 102 18.22 -12.13 5.25
CA LEU A 102 17.11 -11.82 4.34
C LEU A 102 17.38 -10.61 3.41
N GLY A 103 18.58 -10.01 3.46
CA GLY A 103 18.93 -8.81 2.67
C GLY A 103 18.22 -7.53 3.15
N ARG A 104 17.63 -7.57 4.34
CA ARG A 104 16.81 -6.54 4.99
C ARG A 104 17.66 -5.61 5.85
N VAL A 105 18.59 -4.94 5.17
CA VAL A 105 19.68 -4.16 5.77
C VAL A 105 19.20 -3.06 6.71
N GLY A 106 18.29 -2.20 6.26
CA GLY A 106 17.83 -1.08 7.07
C GLY A 106 17.19 -1.56 8.37
N GLY A 107 16.44 -2.65 8.28
CA GLY A 107 15.86 -3.32 9.42
C GLY A 107 16.86 -3.89 10.39
N ALA A 108 17.83 -4.63 9.86
CA ALA A 108 18.90 -5.22 10.63
C ALA A 108 19.66 -4.16 11.44
N LEU A 109 19.99 -3.02 10.80
CA LEU A 109 20.66 -1.91 11.47
C LEU A 109 19.83 -1.31 12.62
N ARG A 110 18.50 -1.18 12.44
CA ARG A 110 17.59 -0.69 13.49
C ARG A 110 17.57 -1.65 14.69
N GLU A 111 17.46 -2.94 14.44
CA GLU A 111 17.41 -3.96 15.49
C GLU A 111 18.76 -4.10 16.21
N ILE A 112 19.89 -3.93 15.51
CA ILE A 112 21.20 -3.81 16.18
C ILE A 112 21.28 -2.56 17.04
N ALA A 113 20.75 -1.42 16.58
CA ALA A 113 20.72 -0.21 17.41
C ALA A 113 19.93 -0.44 18.71
N PHE A 114 18.77 -1.11 18.64
CA PHE A 114 18.03 -1.51 19.84
C PHE A 114 18.80 -2.51 20.71
N ALA A 115 19.51 -3.47 20.11
CA ALA A 115 20.37 -4.38 20.87
C ALA A 115 21.46 -3.61 21.64
N ILE A 116 22.14 -2.65 21.00
CA ILE A 116 23.16 -1.79 21.60
C ILE A 116 22.57 -0.97 22.76
N GLU A 117 21.43 -0.31 22.54
CA GLU A 117 20.76 0.53 23.54
C GLU A 117 20.36 -0.28 24.79
N LEU A 118 19.89 -1.51 24.59
CA LEU A 118 19.41 -2.40 25.66
C LEU A 118 20.53 -3.23 26.31
N GLU A 119 21.73 -3.29 25.74
CA GLU A 119 22.84 -4.09 26.28
C GLU A 119 23.45 -3.41 27.50
N ALA A 120 23.35 -4.02 28.68
CA ALA A 120 23.85 -3.44 29.92
C ALA A 120 25.36 -3.67 30.12
N ASP A 121 25.94 -4.68 29.47
CA ASP A 121 27.36 -4.99 29.57
C ASP A 121 28.18 -4.11 28.60
N PRO A 122 29.07 -3.23 29.11
CA PRO A 122 29.81 -2.29 28.27
C PRO A 122 30.71 -2.99 27.24
N ILE A 123 31.26 -4.16 27.55
CA ILE A 123 32.13 -4.91 26.65
C ILE A 123 31.32 -5.49 25.48
N LYS A 124 30.13 -6.03 25.76
CA LYS A 124 29.23 -6.53 24.71
C LYS A 124 28.66 -5.40 23.87
N ARG A 125 28.35 -4.25 24.49
CA ARG A 125 27.89 -3.05 23.79
C ARG A 125 28.96 -2.53 22.83
N GLU A 126 30.22 -2.48 23.26
CA GLU A 126 31.37 -2.13 22.42
C GLU A 126 31.48 -3.08 21.21
N LEU A 127 31.40 -4.39 21.44
CA LEU A 127 31.43 -5.39 20.38
C LEU A 127 30.29 -5.20 19.36
N LEU A 128 29.08 -4.89 19.82
CA LEU A 128 27.93 -4.61 18.96
C LEU A 128 28.11 -3.32 18.15
N LEU A 129 28.68 -2.28 18.73
CA LEU A 129 29.01 -1.02 18.04
C LEU A 129 30.07 -1.24 16.95
N VAL A 130 31.10 -2.02 17.23
CA VAL A 130 32.13 -2.40 16.23
C VAL A 130 31.49 -3.16 15.07
N ASN A 131 30.64 -4.16 15.36
CA ASN A 131 29.93 -4.92 14.33
C ASN A 131 28.98 -4.02 13.51
N LEU A 132 28.30 -3.06 14.15
CA LEU A 132 27.43 -2.09 13.45
C LEU A 132 28.24 -1.20 12.52
N ALA A 133 29.41 -0.74 12.95
CA ALA A 133 30.28 0.11 12.16
C ALA A 133 30.88 -0.64 10.95
N ASP A 134 31.26 -1.91 11.14
CA ASP A 134 31.66 -2.80 10.05
C ASP A 134 30.50 -3.07 9.08
N CYS A 135 29.27 -3.22 9.58
CA CYS A 135 28.09 -3.30 8.71
C CYS A 135 27.90 -2.01 7.90
N PHE A 136 28.00 -0.83 8.52
CA PHE A 136 27.90 0.44 7.79
C PHE A 136 28.98 0.61 6.71
N LYS A 137 30.19 0.09 6.96
CA LYS A 137 31.26 0.02 5.96
C LYS A 137 30.85 -0.85 4.77
N ASP A 138 30.44 -2.08 5.03
CA ASP A 138 30.08 -3.05 3.99
C ASP A 138 28.89 -2.57 3.13
N LEU A 139 28.04 -1.72 3.70
CA LEU A 139 26.89 -1.11 3.05
C LEU A 139 27.19 0.18 2.29
N GLY A 140 28.44 0.66 2.30
CA GLY A 140 28.81 1.93 1.67
C GLY A 140 28.19 3.15 2.36
N MET A 141 27.95 3.08 3.67
CA MET A 141 27.47 4.16 4.54
C MET A 141 28.57 4.66 5.51
N PRO A 142 29.72 5.09 5.00
CA PRO A 142 30.92 5.30 5.81
C PRO A 142 30.81 6.46 6.81
N GLN A 143 29.95 7.46 6.57
CA GLN A 143 29.72 8.54 7.54
C GLN A 143 29.10 8.01 8.83
N LEU A 144 28.14 7.10 8.73
CA LEU A 144 27.54 6.45 9.89
C LEU A 144 28.54 5.51 10.58
N ALA A 145 29.37 4.79 9.82
CA ALA A 145 30.45 3.98 10.40
C ALA A 145 31.41 4.82 11.25
N VAL A 146 31.80 6.01 10.76
CA VAL A 146 32.67 6.94 11.50
C VAL A 146 31.99 7.46 12.77
N GLU A 147 30.70 7.81 12.70
CA GLU A 147 29.93 8.24 13.87
C GLU A 147 29.83 7.13 14.93
N THR A 148 29.60 5.88 14.52
CA THR A 148 29.57 4.71 15.42
C THR A 148 30.94 4.41 16.05
N PHE A 149 32.03 4.51 15.26
CA PHE A 149 33.38 4.36 15.81
C PHE A 149 33.77 5.51 16.75
N ALA A 150 33.26 6.73 16.53
CA ALA A 150 33.47 7.85 17.44
C ALA A 150 32.82 7.62 18.81
N GLU A 151 31.64 7.00 18.83
CA GLU A 151 30.97 6.59 20.08
C GLU A 151 31.77 5.49 20.80
N THR A 152 32.31 4.53 20.05
CA THR A 152 33.19 3.48 20.59
C THR A 152 34.47 4.06 21.21
N LEU A 153 35.05 5.09 20.56
CA LEU A 153 36.20 5.85 21.09
C LEU A 153 35.86 6.61 22.37
N GLU A 154 34.68 7.21 22.46
CA GLU A 154 34.23 7.90 23.67
C GLU A 154 34.10 6.93 24.85
N MET A 155 33.53 5.73 24.61
CA MET A 155 33.47 4.66 25.61
C MET A 155 34.87 4.23 26.08
N ALA A 156 35.79 3.96 25.15
CA ALA A 156 37.17 3.61 25.47
C ALA A 156 37.93 4.75 26.20
N GLN A 157 37.64 6.01 25.90
CA GLN A 157 38.18 7.16 26.62
C GLN A 157 37.66 7.27 28.06
N ILE A 158 36.38 6.95 28.28
CA ILE A 158 35.79 6.93 29.62
C ILE A 158 36.40 5.78 30.44
N ASP A 159 36.54 4.60 29.84
CA ASP A 159 37.10 3.43 30.52
C ASP A 159 38.61 3.55 30.77
N SER A 160 39.37 4.17 29.88
CA SER A 160 40.81 4.45 30.10
C SER A 160 41.05 5.51 31.18
N LYS A 161 40.12 6.47 31.35
CA LYS A 161 40.15 7.40 32.49
C LYS A 161 39.84 6.71 33.81
N ASN A 162 39.09 5.61 33.77
CA ASN A 162 38.69 4.83 34.94
C ASN A 162 39.66 3.68 35.28
N SER A 163 40.41 3.17 34.29
CA SER A 163 41.31 2.02 34.41
C SER A 163 42.79 2.44 34.35
N LYS A 164 43.59 2.06 35.36
CA LYS A 164 45.05 2.30 35.39
C LYS A 164 45.86 1.30 34.54
N ALA A 165 45.34 0.85 33.39
CA ALA A 165 45.95 -0.21 32.59
C ALA A 165 46.43 0.28 31.22
N ASN A 166 47.69 -0.02 30.88
CA ASN A 166 48.34 0.31 29.62
C ASN A 166 47.74 -0.40 28.39
N GLU A 167 46.92 -1.45 28.57
CA GLU A 167 46.31 -2.23 27.48
C GLU A 167 45.16 -1.48 26.76
N LEU A 168 44.51 -0.50 27.39
CA LEU A 168 43.45 0.30 26.75
C LEU A 168 43.98 1.35 25.74
N ASN A 169 45.27 1.70 25.80
CA ASN A 169 45.86 2.68 24.89
C ASN A 169 46.02 2.14 23.46
N GLU A 170 46.16 0.81 23.30
CA GLU A 170 46.25 0.17 21.98
C GLU A 170 44.88 0.15 21.26
N SER A 171 43.79 -0.14 21.98
CA SER A 171 42.42 -0.09 21.42
C SER A 171 42.04 1.32 20.95
N TYR A 172 42.40 2.35 21.71
CA TYR A 172 42.17 3.74 21.35
C TYR A 172 42.93 4.16 20.08
N LEU A 173 44.19 3.76 19.95
CA LEU A 173 45.02 4.07 18.79
C LEU A 173 44.52 3.37 17.52
N ASP A 174 44.10 2.10 17.64
CA ASP A 174 43.56 1.31 16.53
C ASP A 174 42.23 1.90 16.02
N ALA A 175 41.33 2.30 16.92
CA ALA A 175 40.08 2.96 16.54
C ALA A 175 40.29 4.34 15.86
N GLN A 176 41.29 5.13 16.29
CA GLN A 176 41.65 6.37 15.61
C GLN A 176 42.21 6.14 14.20
N GLN A 177 43.04 5.12 14.02
CA GLN A 177 43.60 4.76 12.70
C GLN A 177 42.49 4.33 11.74
N ARG A 178 41.55 3.49 12.21
CA ARG A 178 40.39 3.06 11.42
C ARG A 178 39.54 4.23 10.94
N ILE A 179 39.28 5.24 11.78
CA ILE A 179 38.53 6.45 11.37
C ILE A 179 39.24 7.21 10.25
N GLN A 180 40.57 7.35 10.32
CA GLN A 180 41.34 8.02 9.28
C GLN A 180 41.31 7.26 7.95
N ASP A 181 41.46 5.93 8.00
CA ASP A 181 41.39 5.06 6.82
C ASP A 181 39.99 5.15 6.16
N TYR A 182 38.92 5.20 6.97
CA TYR A 182 37.55 5.38 6.46
C TYR A 182 37.31 6.75 5.84
N GLN A 183 37.83 7.83 6.45
CA GLN A 183 37.72 9.17 5.87
C GLN A 183 38.32 9.25 4.46
N GLN A 184 39.39 8.49 4.21
CA GLN A 184 40.03 8.41 2.89
C GLN A 184 39.27 7.49 1.90
N GLU A 185 38.56 6.48 2.39
CA GLU A 185 37.71 5.59 1.59
C GLU A 185 36.38 6.25 1.17
N ILE A 186 35.86 7.19 1.98
CA ILE A 186 34.68 8.03 1.70
C ILE A 186 34.81 8.79 0.37
N GLU A 187 35.98 9.40 0.11
CA GLU A 187 36.23 10.13 -1.13
C GLU A 187 36.20 9.22 -2.36
N ASN A 188 36.53 7.93 -2.19
CA ASN A 188 36.58 6.94 -3.27
C ASN A 188 35.23 6.23 -3.50
N LEU A 189 34.44 5.97 -2.45
CA LEU A 189 33.14 5.28 -2.52
C LEU A 189 32.01 6.15 -3.09
N ASN A 190 31.99 7.45 -2.78
CA ASN A 190 31.00 8.38 -3.33
C ASN A 190 31.08 8.48 -4.88
N VAL A 191 32.27 8.32 -5.45
CA VAL A 191 32.49 8.29 -6.91
C VAL A 191 32.15 6.93 -7.52
N LYS A 192 32.22 5.84 -6.75
CA LYS A 192 31.89 4.47 -7.19
C LYS A 192 30.40 4.17 -7.15
N CYS A 193 29.66 4.54 -6.11
CA CYS A 193 28.20 4.33 -6.01
C CYS A 193 27.41 5.03 -7.14
N ILE A 194 27.88 6.20 -7.58
CA ILE A 194 27.30 6.92 -8.74
C ILE A 194 27.58 6.17 -10.06
N LYS A 195 28.65 5.37 -10.12
CA LYS A 195 29.10 4.66 -11.33
C LYS A 195 28.71 3.18 -11.37
N SER A 196 28.38 2.55 -10.24
CA SER A 196 28.21 1.10 -10.12
C SER A 196 26.79 0.59 -10.34
N GLY A 197 25.82 1.46 -10.64
CA GLY A 197 24.53 1.04 -11.23
C GLY A 197 23.90 -0.15 -10.51
N GLY A 198 23.64 -0.02 -9.20
CA GLY A 198 22.84 -1.01 -8.48
C GLY A 198 21.59 -1.32 -9.30
N ASN A 199 21.34 -2.60 -9.59
CA ASN A 199 20.22 -3.04 -10.42
C ASN A 199 18.92 -2.78 -9.65
N ILE A 200 18.45 -1.54 -9.69
CA ILE A 200 17.09 -1.20 -9.32
C ILE A 200 16.21 -1.96 -10.30
N THR A 201 15.31 -2.78 -9.78
CA THR A 201 14.35 -3.53 -10.60
C THR A 201 13.70 -2.57 -11.60
N GLY A 202 13.35 -3.08 -12.78
CA GLY A 202 12.73 -2.24 -13.83
C GLY A 202 11.49 -1.49 -13.34
N PHE A 203 10.86 -1.99 -12.27
CA PHE A 203 9.66 -1.53 -11.63
C PHE A 203 9.90 -1.28 -10.12
N SER A 204 10.38 -0.09 -9.79
CA SER A 204 10.62 0.35 -8.42
C SER A 204 10.26 1.84 -8.31
N ILE A 205 9.65 2.24 -7.19
CA ILE A 205 9.41 3.66 -6.88
C ILE A 205 10.74 4.40 -6.84
N GLY A 206 11.82 3.78 -6.36
CA GLY A 206 13.18 4.31 -6.42
C GLY A 206 13.62 4.71 -7.84
N LYS A 207 13.39 3.86 -8.85
CA LYS A 207 13.70 4.20 -10.25
C LYS A 207 12.87 5.37 -10.76
N LEU A 208 11.56 5.34 -10.49
CA LEU A 208 10.65 6.42 -10.86
C LEU A 208 11.06 7.72 -10.17
N THR A 209 11.49 7.65 -8.91
CA THR A 209 11.98 8.77 -8.12
C THR A 209 13.22 9.37 -8.73
N ILE A 210 14.24 8.55 -9.02
CA ILE A 210 15.50 9.00 -9.61
C ILE A 210 15.24 9.68 -10.96
N SER A 211 14.44 9.05 -11.82
CA SER A 211 14.11 9.61 -13.14
C SER A 211 13.39 10.95 -13.03
N ASN A 212 12.38 11.06 -12.16
CA ASN A 212 11.61 12.30 -12.01
C ASN A 212 12.40 13.40 -11.29
N LYS A 213 13.23 13.04 -10.31
CA LYS A 213 14.11 13.99 -9.62
C LYS A 213 15.15 14.57 -10.58
N ALA A 214 15.74 13.74 -11.45
CA ALA A 214 16.65 14.23 -12.49
C ALA A 214 15.98 15.24 -13.44
N LEU A 215 14.72 14.99 -13.84
CA LEU A 215 13.95 15.93 -14.65
C LEU A 215 13.67 17.25 -13.91
N VAL A 216 13.26 17.18 -12.65
CA VAL A 216 12.96 18.37 -11.83
C VAL A 216 14.24 19.19 -11.58
N ASP A 217 15.35 18.54 -11.24
CA ASP A 217 16.63 19.22 -10.98
C ASP A 217 17.20 19.87 -12.25
N SER A 218 17.13 19.16 -13.38
CA SER A 218 17.50 19.73 -14.68
C SER A 218 16.64 20.94 -15.04
N ALA A 219 15.32 20.85 -14.84
CA ALA A 219 14.42 21.96 -15.09
C ALA A 219 14.75 23.19 -14.22
N LEU A 220 14.96 22.97 -12.92
CA LEU A 220 15.30 24.02 -11.96
C LEU A 220 16.66 24.66 -12.27
N MET A 221 17.66 23.89 -12.69
CA MET A 221 18.95 24.43 -13.12
C MET A 221 18.79 25.35 -14.33
N LYS A 222 18.06 24.90 -15.37
CA LYS A 222 17.80 25.70 -16.58
C LYS A 222 17.01 26.97 -16.28
N LEU A 223 16.04 26.87 -15.38
CA LEU A 223 15.25 27.98 -14.90
C LEU A 223 16.12 29.03 -14.16
N LYS A 224 17.05 28.60 -13.31
CA LYS A 224 18.03 29.51 -12.67
C LYS A 224 18.93 30.18 -13.71
N ASN A 225 19.38 29.43 -14.71
CA ASN A 225 20.19 29.95 -15.83
C ASN A 225 19.42 31.00 -16.65
N TYR A 226 18.12 30.78 -16.88
CA TYR A 226 17.22 31.75 -17.52
C TYR A 226 17.17 33.07 -16.74
N ASP A 227 16.99 33.01 -15.43
CA ASP A 227 16.92 34.22 -14.58
C ASP A 227 18.24 35.00 -14.57
N GLN A 228 19.36 34.31 -14.78
CA GLN A 228 20.69 34.89 -14.92
C GLN A 228 21.02 35.37 -16.34
N ASN A 229 20.06 35.37 -17.27
CA ASN A 229 20.22 35.74 -18.69
C ASN A 229 21.30 34.93 -19.44
N THR A 230 21.59 33.71 -18.99
CA THR A 230 22.49 32.80 -19.71
C THR A 230 21.71 32.04 -20.78
N LYS A 231 22.30 31.82 -21.97
CA LYS A 231 21.67 31.03 -23.02
C LYS A 231 21.52 29.58 -22.55
N PHE A 232 20.35 29.00 -22.77
CA PHE A 232 20.11 27.56 -22.59
C PHE A 232 19.29 27.05 -23.79
N ASP A 233 19.58 25.82 -24.22
CA ASP A 233 19.09 25.29 -25.49
C ASP A 233 17.76 24.50 -25.39
N ASN A 234 17.23 24.27 -24.18
CA ASN A 234 16.09 23.38 -23.96
C ASN A 234 14.98 23.98 -23.08
N ASP A 235 13.71 23.68 -23.40
CA ASP A 235 12.55 24.11 -22.62
C ASP A 235 12.52 23.45 -21.22
N PRO A 236 12.73 24.20 -20.12
CA PRO A 236 12.70 23.63 -18.77
C PRO A 236 11.29 23.18 -18.34
N VAL A 237 10.25 23.80 -18.90
CA VAL A 237 8.86 23.50 -18.57
C VAL A 237 8.43 22.16 -19.15
N GLN A 238 9.06 21.73 -20.24
CA GLN A 238 8.88 20.39 -20.80
C GLN A 238 9.28 19.30 -19.79
N GLU A 239 10.42 19.45 -19.12
CA GLU A 239 10.89 18.45 -18.15
C GLU A 239 10.02 18.39 -16.90
N ILE A 240 9.51 19.54 -16.44
CA ILE A 240 8.51 19.58 -15.37
C ILE A 240 7.24 18.85 -15.81
N PHE A 241 6.78 19.10 -17.03
CA PHE A 241 5.58 18.44 -17.57
C PHE A 241 5.75 16.92 -17.68
N ASP A 242 6.89 16.46 -18.19
CA ASP A 242 7.21 15.05 -18.34
C ASP A 242 7.29 14.34 -16.98
N SER A 243 7.84 15.03 -15.97
CA SER A 243 7.88 14.53 -14.60
C SER A 243 6.46 14.38 -14.02
N ILE A 244 5.60 15.41 -14.17
CA ILE A 244 4.20 15.37 -13.72
C ILE A 244 3.42 14.25 -14.41
N THR A 245 3.56 14.11 -15.72
CA THR A 245 2.85 13.08 -16.49
C THR A 245 3.35 11.66 -16.21
N SER A 246 4.58 11.53 -15.72
CA SER A 246 5.15 10.28 -15.24
C SER A 246 4.73 9.94 -13.80
N PHE A 247 3.92 10.78 -13.14
CA PHE A 247 3.40 10.53 -11.79
C PHE A 247 4.47 10.23 -10.73
N GLY A 248 5.60 10.94 -10.80
CA GLY A 248 6.64 10.84 -9.78
C GLY A 248 6.11 11.13 -8.37
N PRO A 249 6.73 10.55 -7.34
CA PRO A 249 6.33 10.79 -5.96
C PRO A 249 6.43 12.28 -5.56
N LEU A 250 5.47 12.74 -4.74
CA LEU A 250 5.24 14.18 -4.51
C LEU A 250 6.41 14.92 -3.84
N TYR A 251 7.18 14.29 -2.94
CA TYR A 251 8.30 14.93 -2.23
C TYR A 251 9.40 15.42 -3.18
N ILE A 252 9.50 14.85 -4.39
CA ILE A 252 10.47 15.28 -5.41
C ILE A 252 10.25 16.74 -5.82
N TYR A 253 9.00 17.20 -5.72
CA TYR A 253 8.59 18.52 -6.18
C TYR A 253 8.66 19.59 -5.07
N ASP A 254 9.15 19.27 -3.87
CA ASP A 254 9.32 20.25 -2.80
C ASP A 254 10.23 21.40 -3.23
N ASP A 255 11.30 21.08 -3.98
CA ASP A 255 12.19 22.10 -4.55
C ASP A 255 11.52 22.94 -5.64
N LEU A 256 10.55 22.37 -6.37
CA LEU A 256 9.76 23.11 -7.35
C LEU A 256 8.91 24.17 -6.67
N ILE A 257 8.33 23.87 -5.49
CA ILE A 257 7.54 24.82 -4.70
C ILE A 257 8.42 25.96 -4.17
N LYS A 258 9.63 25.65 -3.68
CA LYS A 258 10.60 26.68 -3.25
C LYS A 258 10.95 27.68 -4.37
N HIS A 259 10.93 27.23 -5.63
CA HIS A 259 11.25 28.04 -6.81
C HIS A 259 10.02 28.42 -7.66
N LYS A 260 8.80 28.30 -7.12
CA LYS A 260 7.54 28.51 -7.87
C LYS A 260 7.46 29.86 -8.58
N THR A 261 7.99 30.92 -7.97
CA THR A 261 7.94 32.29 -8.51
C THR A 261 8.69 32.38 -9.84
N LEU A 262 9.81 31.65 -9.92
CA LEU A 262 10.65 31.62 -11.09
C LEU A 262 10.04 30.75 -12.20
N VAL A 263 9.36 29.65 -11.83
CA VAL A 263 8.54 28.86 -12.78
C VAL A 263 7.42 29.73 -13.35
N ILE A 264 6.64 30.42 -12.50
CA ILE A 264 5.52 31.27 -12.94
C ILE A 264 6.02 32.40 -13.85
N LYS A 265 7.12 33.08 -13.48
CA LYS A 265 7.76 34.11 -14.31
C LYS A 265 8.08 33.57 -15.71
N PHE A 266 8.72 32.40 -15.80
CA PHE A 266 9.03 31.78 -17.09
C PHE A 266 7.77 31.48 -17.91
N LEU A 267 6.73 30.94 -17.27
CA LEU A 267 5.45 30.64 -17.94
C LEU A 267 4.78 31.91 -18.48
N ASP A 268 4.82 33.01 -17.73
CA ASP A 268 4.28 34.30 -18.17
C ASP A 268 5.09 34.87 -19.34
N ASP A 269 6.42 34.78 -19.29
CA ASP A 269 7.31 35.21 -20.38
C ASP A 269 7.13 34.37 -21.65
N GLU A 270 6.90 33.05 -21.53
CA GLU A 270 6.56 32.17 -22.66
C GLU A 270 5.18 32.53 -23.22
N LEU A 271 4.19 32.82 -22.37
CA LEU A 271 2.85 33.23 -22.81
C LEU A 271 2.89 34.58 -23.55
N ASN A 272 3.71 35.53 -23.10
CA ASN A 272 3.86 36.85 -23.74
C ASN A 272 4.37 36.78 -25.18
N LYS A 273 5.01 35.68 -25.59
CA LYS A 273 5.41 35.42 -26.98
C LYS A 273 4.22 35.06 -27.88
N HIS A 274 3.07 34.74 -27.28
CA HIS A 274 1.83 34.32 -27.95
C HIS A 274 0.66 35.23 -27.53
N PRO A 275 0.64 36.51 -27.96
CA PRO A 275 -0.38 37.49 -27.55
C PRO A 275 -1.82 37.09 -27.93
N GLU A 276 -1.98 36.13 -28.84
CA GLU A 276 -3.26 35.56 -29.23
C GLU A 276 -3.93 34.68 -28.16
N ILE A 277 -3.17 34.21 -27.16
CA ILE A 277 -3.68 33.37 -26.06
C ILE A 277 -3.51 34.06 -24.70
N SER A 278 -4.41 33.72 -23.77
CA SER A 278 -4.36 34.23 -22.40
C SER A 278 -4.82 33.16 -21.42
N TYR A 279 -4.23 33.13 -20.22
CA TYR A 279 -4.67 32.24 -19.15
C TYR A 279 -6.10 32.52 -18.66
N SER A 280 -6.64 33.72 -18.85
CA SER A 280 -8.02 34.05 -18.46
C SER A 280 -9.08 33.53 -19.44
N MET A 281 -8.66 33.06 -20.62
CA MET A 281 -9.55 32.61 -21.67
C MET A 281 -10.32 31.35 -21.25
N SER A 282 -11.64 31.33 -21.43
CA SER A 282 -12.44 30.11 -21.19
C SER A 282 -12.21 29.05 -22.27
N PRO A 283 -12.39 27.74 -21.99
CA PRO A 283 -12.20 26.68 -23.00
C PRO A 283 -13.11 26.86 -24.22
N LYS A 284 -14.35 27.34 -23.98
CA LYS A 284 -15.31 27.65 -25.05
C LYS A 284 -14.84 28.81 -25.93
N HIS A 285 -14.22 29.84 -25.35
CA HIS A 285 -13.68 30.96 -26.10
C HIS A 285 -12.47 30.53 -26.93
N LEU A 286 -11.54 29.75 -26.36
CA LEU A 286 -10.42 29.17 -27.09
C LEU A 286 -10.90 28.30 -28.26
N GLY A 287 -11.90 27.44 -28.04
CA GLY A 287 -12.51 26.65 -29.10
C GLY A 287 -13.11 27.48 -30.25
N LYS A 288 -13.64 28.68 -29.96
CA LYS A 288 -14.11 29.63 -30.99
C LYS A 288 -12.93 30.30 -31.71
N MET A 289 -11.86 30.66 -31.00
CA MET A 289 -10.64 31.23 -31.58
C MET A 289 -9.96 30.25 -32.53
N LEU A 290 -9.79 28.98 -32.13
CA LEU A 290 -9.23 27.93 -32.97
C LEU A 290 -10.00 27.78 -34.29
N ASN A 291 -11.33 27.90 -34.25
CA ASN A 291 -12.15 27.85 -35.47
C ASN A 291 -11.90 29.03 -36.39
N LYS A 292 -11.67 30.23 -35.83
CA LYS A 292 -11.31 31.41 -36.62
C LYS A 292 -9.90 31.28 -37.21
N TRP A 293 -8.96 30.75 -36.43
CA TRP A 293 -7.56 30.58 -36.86
C TRP A 293 -7.37 29.40 -37.81
N ARG A 294 -8.27 28.42 -37.83
CA ARG A 294 -8.25 27.28 -38.76
C ARG A 294 -8.11 27.70 -40.22
N ASN A 295 -8.67 28.84 -40.60
CA ASN A 295 -8.61 29.35 -41.98
C ASN A 295 -7.34 30.16 -42.28
N ARG A 296 -6.54 30.49 -41.25
CA ARG A 296 -5.38 31.41 -41.34
C ARG A 296 -4.05 30.77 -40.96
N SER A 297 -4.08 29.65 -40.22
CA SER A 297 -2.91 29.00 -39.66
C SER A 297 -2.86 27.51 -40.01
N THR A 298 -1.65 26.94 -40.03
CA THR A 298 -1.49 25.50 -40.25
C THR A 298 -1.98 24.70 -39.04
N SER A 299 -2.42 23.46 -39.27
CA SER A 299 -2.81 22.54 -38.19
C SER A 299 -1.70 22.35 -37.16
N LYS A 300 -0.43 22.28 -37.60
CA LYS A 300 0.74 22.18 -36.71
C LYS A 300 0.86 23.38 -35.76
N SER A 301 0.69 24.60 -36.27
CA SER A 301 0.74 25.81 -35.44
C SER A 301 -0.38 25.83 -34.40
N LEU A 302 -1.61 25.46 -34.79
CA LEU A 302 -2.74 25.40 -33.86
C LEU A 302 -2.56 24.32 -32.78
N ILE A 303 -2.04 23.15 -33.16
CA ILE A 303 -1.68 22.08 -32.22
C ILE A 303 -0.62 22.58 -31.24
N SER A 304 0.39 23.32 -31.72
CA SER A 304 1.43 23.90 -30.87
C SER A 304 0.86 24.89 -29.85
N ILE A 305 0.02 25.83 -30.29
CA ILE A 305 -0.63 26.82 -29.41
C ILE A 305 -1.49 26.13 -28.34
N CYS A 306 -2.30 25.14 -28.75
CA CYS A 306 -3.06 24.32 -27.80
C CYS A 306 -2.18 23.53 -26.83
N GLY A 307 -1.06 23.02 -27.31
CA GLY A 307 -0.09 22.29 -26.51
C GLY A 307 0.53 23.15 -25.41
N ILE A 308 0.97 24.36 -25.76
CA ILE A 308 1.57 25.32 -24.82
C ILE A 308 0.58 25.67 -23.70
N ILE A 309 -0.65 26.07 -24.04
CA ILE A 309 -1.63 26.46 -23.01
C ILE A 309 -2.01 25.28 -22.09
N LEU A 310 -2.06 24.06 -22.62
CA LEU A 310 -2.30 22.86 -21.82
C LEU A 310 -1.12 22.55 -20.88
N LYS A 311 0.10 22.55 -21.42
CA LYS A 311 1.35 22.38 -20.65
C LYS A 311 1.38 23.34 -19.45
N HIS A 312 1.18 24.63 -19.73
CA HIS A 312 1.15 25.68 -18.70
C HIS A 312 0.06 25.48 -17.66
N LYS A 313 -1.18 25.22 -18.10
CA LYS A 313 -2.31 25.02 -17.19
C LYS A 313 -2.14 23.80 -16.29
N ILE A 314 -1.51 22.73 -16.79
CA ILE A 314 -1.23 21.53 -16.00
C ILE A 314 -0.21 21.83 -14.92
N ILE A 315 0.89 22.50 -15.28
CA ILE A 315 1.93 22.86 -14.31
C ILE A 315 1.40 23.83 -13.26
N LEU A 316 0.65 24.86 -13.67
CA LEU A 316 0.01 25.79 -12.73
C LEU A 316 -0.98 25.05 -11.81
N GLY A 317 -1.81 24.15 -12.36
CA GLY A 317 -2.73 23.33 -11.56
C GLY A 317 -1.98 22.44 -10.56
N PHE A 318 -0.87 21.85 -10.99
CA PHE A 318 -0.04 20.99 -10.15
C PHE A 318 0.69 21.76 -9.04
N ILE A 319 1.23 22.95 -9.32
CA ILE A 319 1.82 23.83 -8.29
C ILE A 319 0.76 24.16 -7.22
N ASN A 320 -0.45 24.57 -7.63
CA ASN A 320 -1.53 24.86 -6.69
C ASN A 320 -1.94 23.62 -5.87
N TYR A 321 -1.89 22.43 -6.49
CA TYR A 321 -2.12 21.17 -5.79
C TYR A 321 -1.05 20.90 -4.71
N LEU A 322 0.22 21.09 -5.03
CA LEU A 322 1.33 20.92 -4.07
C LEU A 322 1.27 21.96 -2.93
N GLU A 323 0.79 23.17 -3.19
CA GLU A 323 0.60 24.22 -2.17
C GLU A 323 -0.61 23.98 -1.26
N GLY A 324 -1.42 22.95 -1.51
CA GLY A 324 -2.69 22.74 -0.81
C GLY A 324 -3.81 23.70 -1.23
N SER A 325 -3.60 24.52 -2.26
CA SER A 325 -4.62 25.39 -2.87
C SER A 325 -5.54 24.61 -3.81
N PHE A 326 -6.18 23.58 -3.26
CA PHE A 326 -6.92 22.56 -4.02
C PHE A 326 -8.10 23.12 -4.83
N GLU A 327 -8.79 24.16 -4.36
CA GLU A 327 -9.87 24.82 -5.11
C GLU A 327 -9.36 25.38 -6.45
N ILE A 328 -8.23 26.10 -6.41
CA ILE A 328 -7.61 26.69 -7.60
C ILE A 328 -7.13 25.57 -8.53
N ALA A 329 -6.54 24.50 -7.99
CA ALA A 329 -6.11 23.33 -8.75
C ALA A 329 -7.30 22.66 -9.47
N ILE A 330 -8.43 22.44 -8.77
CA ILE A 330 -9.67 21.89 -9.32
C ILE A 330 -10.15 22.70 -10.51
N ASP A 331 -10.16 24.03 -10.41
CA ASP A 331 -10.59 24.90 -11.50
C ASP A 331 -9.69 24.80 -12.73
N LYS A 332 -8.37 24.71 -12.53
CA LYS A 332 -7.41 24.52 -13.63
C LYS A 332 -7.61 23.16 -14.30
N PHE A 333 -7.75 22.08 -13.53
CA PHE A 333 -7.94 20.74 -14.09
C PHE A 333 -9.30 20.59 -14.79
N LYS A 334 -10.39 21.16 -14.23
CA LYS A 334 -11.69 21.24 -14.93
C LYS A 334 -11.59 22.00 -16.24
N TRP A 335 -10.86 23.12 -16.25
CA TRP A 335 -10.63 23.90 -17.47
C TRP A 335 -9.98 23.05 -18.55
N ILE A 336 -8.94 22.29 -18.19
CA ILE A 336 -8.22 21.38 -19.10
C ILE A 336 -9.15 20.28 -19.65
N LEU A 337 -9.89 19.59 -18.79
CA LEU A 337 -10.81 18.52 -19.21
C LEU A 337 -11.95 19.02 -20.10
N ASN A 338 -12.44 20.24 -19.83
CA ASN A 338 -13.43 20.90 -20.69
C ASN A 338 -12.83 21.26 -22.06
N LEU A 339 -11.55 21.66 -22.11
CA LEU A 339 -10.86 21.88 -23.38
C LEU A 339 -10.73 20.55 -24.15
N PHE A 340 -10.27 19.47 -23.52
CA PHE A 340 -10.24 18.13 -24.15
C PHE A 340 -11.59 17.73 -24.73
N SER A 341 -12.68 17.95 -23.98
CA SER A 341 -14.04 17.65 -24.47
C SER A 341 -14.41 18.46 -25.72
N ILE A 342 -13.96 19.71 -25.84
CA ILE A 342 -14.17 20.53 -27.04
C ILE A 342 -13.32 20.02 -28.20
N LEU A 343 -12.06 19.66 -27.92
CA LEU A 343 -11.13 19.14 -28.92
C LEU A 343 -11.60 17.80 -29.48
N GLU A 344 -12.05 16.87 -28.65
CA GLU A 344 -12.58 15.58 -29.10
C GLU A 344 -13.80 15.74 -30.01
N ASN A 345 -14.70 16.67 -29.68
CA ASN A 345 -15.92 16.89 -30.46
C ASN A 345 -15.70 17.64 -31.77
N LYS A 346 -14.76 18.58 -31.83
CA LYS A 346 -14.62 19.51 -32.98
C LYS A 346 -13.29 19.41 -33.72
N TYR A 347 -12.27 18.89 -33.06
CA TYR A 347 -10.88 18.86 -33.51
C TYR A 347 -10.24 17.51 -33.18
N TYR A 348 -10.95 16.40 -33.36
CA TYR A 348 -10.49 15.05 -32.97
C TYR A 348 -9.08 14.73 -33.52
N TYR A 349 -8.74 15.28 -34.69
CA TYR A 349 -7.45 15.13 -35.34
C TYR A 349 -6.28 15.82 -34.61
N PHE A 350 -6.53 16.60 -33.56
CA PHE A 350 -5.49 17.14 -32.68
C PHE A 350 -5.04 16.13 -31.61
N ILE A 351 -5.95 15.24 -31.19
CA ILE A 351 -5.71 14.30 -30.10
C ILE A 351 -4.61 13.30 -30.50
N ASN A 352 -3.69 13.04 -29.58
CA ASN A 352 -2.52 12.17 -29.78
C ASN A 352 -1.56 12.61 -30.91
N LYS A 353 -1.68 13.83 -31.45
CA LYS A 353 -0.69 14.38 -32.43
C LYS A 353 0.49 15.09 -31.78
N ASN A 354 0.36 15.40 -30.50
CA ASN A 354 1.37 16.04 -29.68
C ASN A 354 1.29 15.44 -28.27
N HIS A 355 2.44 15.33 -27.61
CA HIS A 355 2.57 14.82 -26.25
C HIS A 355 1.62 15.49 -25.25
N TYR A 356 1.42 16.82 -25.33
CA TYR A 356 0.50 17.58 -24.45
C TYR A 356 -0.98 17.32 -24.69
N LEU A 357 -1.32 16.87 -25.91
CA LEU A 357 -2.68 16.58 -26.37
C LEU A 357 -2.95 15.08 -26.38
N ALA A 358 -2.12 14.31 -25.68
CA ALA A 358 -2.25 12.88 -25.58
C ALA A 358 -3.35 12.48 -24.58
N ASN A 359 -3.92 11.30 -24.80
CA ASN A 359 -4.87 10.68 -23.85
C ASN A 359 -4.25 10.48 -22.46
N VAL A 360 -2.93 10.26 -22.39
CA VAL A 360 -2.19 10.17 -21.12
C VAL A 360 -2.30 11.48 -20.34
N THR A 361 -2.10 12.63 -20.98
CA THR A 361 -2.24 13.95 -20.35
C THR A 361 -3.65 14.20 -19.82
N LYS A 362 -4.67 13.84 -20.60
CA LYS A 362 -6.08 13.93 -20.18
C LYS A 362 -6.35 13.08 -18.94
N ARG A 363 -5.81 11.85 -18.91
CA ARG A 363 -5.94 10.93 -17.76
C ARG A 363 -5.21 11.46 -16.53
N VAL A 364 -3.98 11.93 -16.68
CA VAL A 364 -3.20 12.55 -15.60
C VAL A 364 -3.96 13.71 -14.98
N THR A 365 -4.52 14.57 -15.82
CA THR A 365 -5.35 15.70 -15.38
C THR A 365 -6.57 15.21 -14.58
N LEU A 366 -7.24 14.15 -15.02
CA LEU A 366 -8.39 13.59 -14.33
C LEU A 366 -8.02 13.00 -12.96
N LEU A 367 -6.90 12.28 -12.89
CA LEU A 367 -6.37 11.74 -11.63
C LEU A 367 -6.02 12.87 -10.64
N LEU A 368 -5.32 13.91 -11.09
CA LEU A 368 -5.01 15.08 -10.27
C LEU A 368 -6.27 15.84 -9.83
N LEU A 369 -7.30 15.93 -10.69
CA LEU A 369 -8.58 16.52 -10.32
C LEU A 369 -9.24 15.75 -9.17
N ILE A 370 -9.32 14.42 -9.28
CA ILE A 370 -9.92 13.57 -8.24
C ILE A 370 -9.14 13.70 -6.93
N LYS A 371 -7.81 13.63 -6.97
CA LYS A 371 -6.96 13.85 -5.79
C LYS A 371 -7.19 15.20 -5.15
N SER A 372 -7.34 16.26 -5.95
CA SER A 372 -7.60 17.61 -5.44
C SER A 372 -8.95 17.68 -4.71
N TYR A 373 -9.98 17.02 -5.24
CA TYR A 373 -11.28 16.92 -4.56
C TYR A 373 -11.17 16.18 -3.22
N MET A 374 -10.41 15.08 -3.19
CA MET A 374 -10.30 14.24 -2.00
C MET A 374 -9.46 14.90 -0.91
N ASN A 375 -8.30 15.45 -1.25
CA ASN A 375 -7.40 16.10 -0.30
C ASN A 375 -7.94 17.44 0.20
N GLY A 376 -8.72 18.15 -0.62
CA GLY A 376 -9.43 19.35 -0.19
C GLY A 376 -10.77 19.07 0.51
N GLU A 377 -11.13 17.79 0.72
CA GLU A 377 -12.39 17.36 1.33
C GLU A 377 -13.66 17.98 0.71
N PHE A 378 -13.61 18.30 -0.58
CA PHE A 378 -14.72 18.94 -1.28
C PHE A 378 -15.82 17.93 -1.62
N GLU A 379 -17.05 18.23 -1.20
CA GLU A 379 -18.19 17.37 -1.50
C GLU A 379 -18.76 17.61 -2.91
N LEU A 380 -18.99 16.52 -3.65
CA LEU A 380 -19.75 16.51 -4.90
C LEU A 380 -21.04 15.74 -4.74
N LYS A 381 -22.04 16.04 -5.58
CA LYS A 381 -23.26 15.23 -5.65
C LYS A 381 -22.94 13.84 -6.22
N GLN A 382 -23.69 12.82 -5.79
CA GLN A 382 -23.54 11.43 -6.25
C GLN A 382 -23.49 11.30 -7.79
N LYS A 383 -24.35 12.05 -8.50
CA LYS A 383 -24.36 12.07 -9.97
C LYS A 383 -23.05 12.57 -10.59
N ASP A 384 -22.37 13.51 -9.93
CA ASP A 384 -21.12 14.06 -10.44
C ASP A 384 -19.93 13.14 -10.13
N TRP A 385 -19.95 12.45 -8.99
CA TRP A 385 -19.03 11.34 -8.70
C TRP A 385 -19.16 10.22 -9.74
N ALA A 386 -20.38 9.77 -10.02
CA ALA A 386 -20.63 8.73 -11.02
C ALA A 386 -20.15 9.15 -12.43
N LYS A 387 -20.31 10.42 -12.82
CA LYS A 387 -19.76 10.94 -14.08
C LYS A 387 -18.24 10.92 -14.11
N LEU A 388 -17.58 11.30 -13.00
CA LEU A 388 -16.11 11.25 -12.91
C LEU A 388 -15.61 9.81 -13.02
N LEU A 389 -16.27 8.87 -12.33
CA LEU A 389 -15.97 7.44 -12.42
C LEU A 389 -16.13 6.90 -13.85
N THR A 390 -17.25 7.22 -14.50
CA THR A 390 -17.50 6.81 -15.90
C THR A 390 -16.40 7.34 -16.82
N ARG A 391 -15.99 8.61 -16.65
CA ARG A 391 -14.88 9.20 -17.42
C ARG A 391 -13.54 8.55 -17.14
N LEU A 392 -13.33 8.08 -15.91
CA LEU A 392 -12.09 7.43 -15.49
C LEU A 392 -11.97 6.01 -16.06
N ILE A 393 -13.09 5.31 -16.22
CA ILE A 393 -13.14 3.94 -16.75
C ILE A 393 -13.17 3.91 -18.29
N ALA A 394 -13.80 4.90 -18.93
CA ALA A 394 -14.01 4.93 -20.39
C ALA A 394 -12.75 5.17 -21.25
N TYR A 395 -11.53 5.00 -20.72
CA TYR A 395 -10.32 5.17 -21.51
C TYR A 395 -9.97 3.89 -22.27
N ASP A 396 -10.37 3.87 -23.54
CA ASP A 396 -9.87 2.90 -24.50
C ASP A 396 -8.38 3.18 -24.75
N ASN A 397 -7.51 2.15 -24.68
CA ASN A 397 -6.04 2.19 -24.82
C ASN A 397 -5.22 2.44 -23.53
N ILE A 398 -5.53 1.72 -22.44
CA ILE A 398 -4.61 1.57 -21.31
C ILE A 398 -3.63 0.44 -21.63
N THR A 399 -2.38 0.78 -21.93
CA THR A 399 -1.31 -0.23 -21.98
C THR A 399 -0.89 -0.53 -20.55
N SER A 400 -1.40 -1.64 -19.99
CA SER A 400 -1.19 -2.01 -18.58
C SER A 400 0.27 -1.95 -18.16
N THR A 401 1.19 -2.42 -19.01
CA THR A 401 2.63 -2.39 -18.76
C THR A 401 3.19 -0.97 -18.60
N ILE A 402 2.89 -0.03 -19.50
CA ILE A 402 3.44 1.33 -19.44
C ILE A 402 2.84 2.10 -18.26
N GLU A 403 1.55 1.92 -18.01
CA GLU A 403 0.84 2.57 -16.90
C GLU A 403 1.29 2.03 -15.55
N HIS A 404 1.59 0.74 -15.48
CA HIS A 404 2.23 0.12 -14.33
C HIS A 404 3.63 0.70 -14.11
N LEU A 405 4.52 0.67 -15.11
CA LEU A 405 5.89 1.20 -15.01
C LEU A 405 6.00 2.67 -14.60
N THR A 406 4.95 3.46 -14.80
CA THR A 406 4.88 4.88 -14.44
C THR A 406 4.09 5.14 -13.16
N GLY A 407 3.66 4.10 -12.45
CA GLY A 407 2.82 4.20 -11.25
C GLY A 407 1.38 4.68 -11.50
N ARG A 408 1.05 5.09 -12.73
CA ARG A 408 -0.28 5.62 -13.09
C ARG A 408 -1.39 4.59 -12.94
N LEU A 409 -1.10 3.31 -13.15
CA LEU A 409 -2.07 2.23 -12.98
C LEU A 409 -2.55 2.11 -11.53
N THR A 410 -1.61 2.16 -10.57
CA THR A 410 -1.93 2.24 -9.14
C THR A 410 -2.82 3.45 -8.87
N GLN A 411 -2.40 4.64 -9.31
CA GLN A 411 -3.15 5.88 -9.08
C GLN A 411 -4.58 5.85 -9.68
N LEU A 412 -4.75 5.20 -10.83
CA LEU A 412 -6.04 4.99 -11.47
C LEU A 412 -6.98 4.19 -10.57
N PHE A 413 -6.53 3.02 -10.11
CA PHE A 413 -7.33 2.16 -9.25
C PHE A 413 -7.59 2.81 -7.89
N SER A 414 -6.61 3.50 -7.32
CA SER A 414 -6.80 4.24 -6.07
C SER A 414 -7.82 5.37 -6.20
N CYS A 415 -7.83 6.11 -7.32
CA CYS A 415 -8.84 7.13 -7.58
C CYS A 415 -10.24 6.52 -7.78
N CYS A 416 -10.35 5.38 -8.46
CA CYS A 416 -11.61 4.64 -8.57
C CYS A 416 -12.12 4.25 -7.18
N ALA A 417 -11.26 3.67 -6.34
CA ALA A 417 -11.62 3.27 -4.98
C ALA A 417 -12.15 4.46 -4.16
N LEU A 418 -11.46 5.60 -4.20
CA LEU A 418 -11.89 6.82 -3.51
C LEU A 418 -13.28 7.31 -3.97
N ILE A 419 -13.58 7.22 -5.27
CA ILE A 419 -14.91 7.58 -5.77
C ILE A 419 -15.96 6.59 -5.25
N TYR A 420 -15.68 5.28 -5.28
CA TYR A 420 -16.58 4.25 -4.75
C TYR A 420 -16.86 4.43 -3.26
N GLU A 421 -15.86 4.79 -2.46
CA GLU A 421 -16.04 5.13 -1.05
C GLU A 421 -16.97 6.34 -0.84
N LYS A 422 -16.81 7.40 -1.65
CA LYS A 422 -17.72 8.56 -1.58
C LYS A 422 -19.14 8.18 -1.99
N LEU A 423 -19.30 7.36 -3.02
CA LEU A 423 -20.60 6.84 -3.45
C LEU A 423 -21.22 5.96 -2.36
N ALA A 424 -20.44 5.10 -1.70
CA ALA A 424 -20.89 4.26 -0.59
C ALA A 424 -21.35 5.07 0.61
N THR A 425 -20.62 6.14 0.93
CA THR A 425 -20.96 7.09 2.00
C THR A 425 -22.25 7.83 1.69
N GLN A 426 -22.44 8.28 0.44
CA GLN A 426 -23.64 9.02 0.01
C GLN A 426 -24.87 8.13 -0.17
N GLY A 427 -24.67 6.87 -0.55
CA GLY A 427 -25.71 5.83 -0.59
C GLY A 427 -25.99 5.19 0.77
N SER A 428 -25.31 5.62 1.83
CA SER A 428 -25.46 5.03 3.15
C SER A 428 -26.86 5.22 3.72
N VAL A 429 -27.33 4.21 4.44
CA VAL A 429 -28.59 4.27 5.17
C VAL A 429 -28.27 4.61 6.62
N GLN A 430 -28.90 5.68 7.12
CA GLN A 430 -28.73 6.13 8.49
C GLN A 430 -29.90 5.67 9.35
N PHE A 431 -29.58 5.22 10.57
CA PHE A 431 -30.54 4.76 11.54
C PHE A 431 -30.30 5.50 12.85
N THR A 432 -31.38 5.93 13.49
CA THR A 432 -31.33 6.38 14.88
C THR A 432 -31.68 5.19 15.74
N ILE A 433 -30.77 4.79 16.63
CA ILE A 433 -31.08 3.78 17.63
C ILE A 433 -31.72 4.51 18.81
N PRO A 434 -33.04 4.36 19.06
CA PRO A 434 -33.68 5.05 20.16
C PRO A 434 -33.04 4.64 21.49
N PHE A 435 -33.03 5.55 22.46
CA PHE A 435 -32.61 5.20 23.81
C PHE A 435 -33.77 4.51 24.51
N ASP A 436 -33.58 3.27 24.96
CA ASP A 436 -34.59 2.57 25.75
C ASP A 436 -34.54 3.07 27.20
N SER A 437 -35.47 3.95 27.55
CA SER A 437 -35.60 4.51 28.90
C SER A 437 -36.06 3.49 29.95
N SER A 438 -36.39 2.26 29.56
CA SER A 438 -36.83 1.19 30.48
C SER A 438 -35.67 0.38 31.07
N LEU A 439 -34.43 0.58 30.60
CA LEU A 439 -33.24 -0.06 31.15
C LEU A 439 -32.94 0.43 32.58
N SER A 440 -32.55 -0.49 33.46
CA SER A 440 -32.28 -0.18 34.87
C SER A 440 -31.13 0.82 35.02
N SER A 441 -31.14 1.66 36.06
CA SER A 441 -30.12 2.69 36.30
C SER A 441 -28.68 2.15 36.39
N ASN A 442 -28.50 0.87 36.74
CA ASN A 442 -27.20 0.20 36.74
C ASN A 442 -26.70 -0.13 35.32
N ASP A 443 -27.61 -0.45 34.40
CA ASP A 443 -27.27 -0.73 33.00
C ASP A 443 -27.01 0.55 32.20
N ILE A 444 -27.72 1.65 32.51
CA ILE A 444 -27.54 2.96 31.86
C ILE A 444 -26.09 3.46 31.93
N SER A 445 -25.36 3.15 33.01
CA SER A 445 -23.94 3.52 33.14
C SER A 445 -23.00 2.78 32.17
N ARG A 446 -23.42 1.62 31.64
CA ARG A 446 -22.66 0.81 30.68
C ARG A 446 -23.06 1.09 29.22
N PHE A 447 -24.28 1.56 28.99
CA PHE A 447 -24.80 1.86 27.66
C PHE A 447 -24.79 3.37 27.39
N GLN A 448 -23.67 3.87 26.83
CA GLN A 448 -23.72 5.18 26.19
C GLN A 448 -24.70 5.13 25.01
N PRO A 449 -25.67 6.07 24.91
CA PRO A 449 -26.63 6.11 23.81
C PRO A 449 -25.87 6.08 22.48
N ILE A 450 -26.16 5.06 21.66
CA ILE A 450 -25.43 4.80 20.42
C ILE A 450 -25.69 5.90 19.36
N GLY A 451 -26.77 6.67 19.52
CA GLY A 451 -27.08 7.80 18.66
C GLY A 451 -27.35 7.37 17.21
N LEU A 452 -26.82 8.15 16.28
CA LEU A 452 -26.94 7.93 14.83
C LEU A 452 -25.88 6.92 14.37
N VAL A 453 -26.34 5.81 13.78
CA VAL A 453 -25.50 4.82 13.12
C VAL A 453 -25.71 4.83 11.62
N GLN A 454 -24.68 4.42 10.88
CA GLN A 454 -24.66 4.43 9.42
C GLN A 454 -24.27 3.06 8.88
N LYS A 455 -25.05 2.54 7.93
CA LYS A 455 -24.70 1.38 7.10
C LYS A 455 -24.30 1.86 5.72
N TYR A 456 -23.12 1.48 5.24
CA TYR A 456 -22.65 1.81 3.90
C TYR A 456 -23.38 1.01 2.81
N ASP A 457 -23.38 1.53 1.59
CA ASP A 457 -23.82 0.75 0.42
C ASP A 457 -22.81 -0.37 0.14
N ASN A 458 -23.27 -1.61 0.26
CA ASN A 458 -22.41 -2.79 0.20
C ASN A 458 -21.78 -2.99 -1.18
N ASP A 459 -22.48 -2.66 -2.27
CA ASP A 459 -22.00 -2.87 -3.63
C ASP A 459 -20.89 -1.86 -3.96
N GLN A 460 -21.10 -0.59 -3.57
CA GLN A 460 -20.06 0.43 -3.72
C GLN A 460 -18.85 0.13 -2.82
N MET A 461 -19.06 -0.38 -1.60
CA MET A 461 -17.96 -0.80 -0.71
C MET A 461 -17.17 -1.98 -1.28
N ALA A 462 -17.86 -2.99 -1.84
CA ALA A 462 -17.20 -4.14 -2.46
C ALA A 462 -16.35 -3.70 -3.67
N GLU A 463 -16.88 -2.81 -4.51
CA GLU A 463 -16.10 -2.24 -5.62
C GLU A 463 -14.93 -1.38 -5.15
N MET A 464 -15.09 -0.60 -4.07
CA MET A 464 -13.97 0.10 -3.45
C MET A 464 -12.85 -0.87 -3.07
N VAL A 465 -13.18 -1.95 -2.35
CA VAL A 465 -12.21 -2.98 -1.93
C VAL A 465 -11.52 -3.62 -3.16
N ARG A 466 -12.28 -4.01 -4.18
CA ARG A 466 -11.73 -4.58 -5.43
C ARG A 466 -10.74 -3.62 -6.10
N LYS A 467 -11.04 -2.33 -6.13
CA LYS A 467 -10.14 -1.32 -6.71
C LYS A 467 -8.91 -1.07 -5.84
N LEU A 468 -9.01 -1.10 -4.51
CA LEU A 468 -7.83 -1.02 -3.63
C LEU A 468 -6.92 -2.24 -3.79
N ILE A 469 -7.49 -3.44 -3.93
CA ILE A 469 -6.74 -4.67 -4.21
C ILE A 469 -5.93 -4.54 -5.51
N LEU A 470 -6.57 -4.06 -6.58
CA LEU A 470 -5.88 -3.83 -7.85
C LEU A 470 -4.81 -2.74 -7.74
N ALA A 471 -5.06 -1.69 -6.96
CA ALA A 471 -4.08 -0.63 -6.73
C ALA A 471 -2.82 -1.16 -6.04
N VAL A 472 -2.99 -1.91 -4.95
CA VAL A 472 -1.86 -2.43 -4.15
C VAL A 472 -1.10 -3.53 -4.89
N ALA A 473 -1.79 -4.41 -5.62
CA ALA A 473 -1.13 -5.41 -6.46
C ALA A 473 -0.29 -4.81 -7.60
N SER A 474 -0.69 -3.62 -8.09
CA SER A 474 0.01 -2.88 -9.15
C SER A 474 1.11 -1.95 -8.64
N MET A 475 1.30 -1.83 -7.32
CA MET A 475 2.20 -0.87 -6.68
C MET A 475 3.65 -1.34 -6.69
N GLY A 476 4.62 -0.41 -6.68
CA GLY A 476 6.05 -0.74 -6.56
C GLY A 476 6.32 -1.52 -5.28
N SER A 477 7.16 -2.56 -5.34
CA SER A 477 7.49 -3.40 -4.18
C SER A 477 8.19 -2.64 -3.06
N ASP A 478 8.76 -1.47 -3.37
CA ASP A 478 9.47 -0.56 -2.48
C ASP A 478 8.60 0.62 -2.00
N ASP A 479 7.29 0.65 -2.31
CA ASP A 479 6.36 1.69 -1.86
C ASP A 479 5.64 1.27 -0.56
N SER A 480 6.09 1.81 0.58
CA SER A 480 5.50 1.55 1.90
C SER A 480 4.06 2.05 2.09
N THR A 481 3.48 2.73 1.09
CA THR A 481 2.08 3.16 1.19
C THR A 481 1.11 2.01 1.06
N ASP A 482 1.52 0.85 0.53
CA ASP A 482 0.72 -0.37 0.42
C ASP A 482 0.07 -0.80 1.76
N VAL A 483 0.76 -0.64 2.89
CA VAL A 483 0.23 -0.91 4.23
C VAL A 483 -1.05 -0.10 4.49
N TYR A 484 -1.08 1.17 4.08
CA TYR A 484 -2.26 2.02 4.21
C TYR A 484 -3.41 1.57 3.30
N TYR A 485 -3.10 1.01 2.12
CA TYR A 485 -4.12 0.40 1.27
C TYR A 485 -4.70 -0.85 1.92
N TYR A 486 -3.87 -1.69 2.54
CA TYR A 486 -4.35 -2.88 3.24
C TYR A 486 -5.20 -2.53 4.47
N ASP A 487 -4.82 -1.53 5.25
CA ASP A 487 -5.65 -1.04 6.38
C ASP A 487 -7.04 -0.62 5.89
N ARG A 488 -7.10 0.02 4.72
CA ARG A 488 -8.35 0.48 4.08
C ARG A 488 -9.14 -0.66 3.41
N ILE A 489 -8.46 -1.69 2.91
CA ILE A 489 -9.08 -2.95 2.44
C ILE A 489 -9.74 -3.67 3.60
N ILE A 490 -9.03 -3.84 4.73
CA ILE A 490 -9.55 -4.48 5.94
C ILE A 490 -10.76 -3.69 6.45
N TRP A 491 -10.63 -2.36 6.57
CA TRP A 491 -11.77 -1.50 6.92
C TRP A 491 -12.95 -1.68 5.95
N GLY A 492 -12.70 -1.71 4.64
CA GLY A 492 -13.75 -1.89 3.64
C GLY A 492 -14.45 -3.25 3.72
N ILE A 493 -13.69 -4.31 4.02
CA ILE A 493 -14.22 -5.66 4.25
C ILE A 493 -15.12 -5.68 5.49
N LEU A 494 -14.68 -5.04 6.59
CA LEU A 494 -15.49 -4.90 7.80
C LEU A 494 -16.79 -4.16 7.49
N MET A 495 -16.72 -2.99 6.85
CA MET A 495 -17.90 -2.17 6.55
C MET A 495 -18.87 -2.80 5.54
N CYS A 496 -18.39 -3.68 4.65
CA CYS A 496 -19.25 -4.44 3.75
C CYS A 496 -20.09 -5.47 4.50
N GLY A 497 -19.50 -6.12 5.52
CA GLY A 497 -20.11 -7.23 6.25
C GLY A 497 -20.38 -8.46 5.37
N GLY A 498 -20.63 -9.61 5.99
CA GLY A 498 -20.93 -10.85 5.27
C GLY A 498 -19.77 -11.38 4.41
N ILE A 499 -18.55 -10.89 4.59
CA ILE A 499 -17.34 -11.44 3.97
C ILE A 499 -16.80 -12.58 4.83
N HIS A 500 -16.31 -13.64 4.21
CA HIS A 500 -15.78 -14.80 4.91
C HIS A 500 -14.54 -14.44 5.73
N LEU A 501 -14.49 -14.96 6.96
CA LEU A 501 -13.45 -14.64 7.93
C LEU A 501 -12.04 -14.94 7.42
N ARG A 502 -11.89 -16.02 6.64
CA ARG A 502 -10.62 -16.39 6.01
C ARG A 502 -10.08 -15.34 5.02
N THR A 503 -10.96 -14.59 4.34
CA THR A 503 -10.56 -13.45 3.51
C THR A 503 -10.05 -12.28 4.35
N VAL A 504 -10.64 -12.06 5.54
CA VAL A 504 -10.15 -11.05 6.49
C VAL A 504 -8.74 -11.40 6.95
N TRP A 505 -8.53 -12.66 7.37
CA TRP A 505 -7.22 -13.14 7.81
C TRP A 505 -6.17 -13.04 6.72
N PHE A 506 -6.51 -13.39 5.49
CA PHE A 506 -5.63 -13.23 4.34
C PHE A 506 -5.09 -11.80 4.21
N PHE A 507 -5.98 -10.80 4.25
CA PHE A 507 -5.56 -9.40 4.13
C PHE A 507 -4.83 -8.89 5.38
N ILE A 508 -5.15 -9.37 6.58
CA ILE A 508 -4.38 -9.08 7.80
C ILE A 508 -2.95 -9.65 7.69
N LEU A 509 -2.80 -10.90 7.24
CA LEU A 509 -1.51 -11.55 7.06
C LEU A 509 -0.66 -10.81 6.02
N ILE A 510 -1.24 -10.47 4.87
CA ILE A 510 -0.54 -9.72 3.82
C ILE A 510 -0.14 -8.34 4.31
N ARG A 511 -1.06 -7.60 4.94
CA ARG A 511 -0.76 -6.32 5.56
C ARG A 511 0.42 -6.44 6.51
N ASN A 512 0.43 -7.49 7.32
CA ASN A 512 1.47 -7.71 8.30
C ASN A 512 2.80 -8.05 7.65
N PHE A 513 2.80 -8.90 6.63
CA PHE A 513 3.97 -9.21 5.85
C PHE A 513 4.61 -7.96 5.25
N PHE A 514 3.84 -7.12 4.53
CA PHE A 514 4.40 -5.92 3.90
C PHE A 514 4.83 -4.86 4.92
N ALA A 515 4.11 -4.70 6.03
CA ALA A 515 4.56 -3.81 7.10
C ALA A 515 5.94 -4.24 7.65
N ILE A 516 6.17 -5.54 7.84
CA ILE A 516 7.49 -6.09 8.23
C ILE A 516 8.49 -5.90 7.10
N ASP A 517 8.13 -6.23 5.86
CA ASP A 517 9.01 -6.10 4.70
C ASP A 517 9.50 -4.67 4.49
N HIS A 518 8.65 -3.66 4.72
CA HIS A 518 9.02 -2.24 4.65
C HIS A 518 9.74 -1.72 5.89
N ASP A 519 9.33 -2.14 7.08
CA ASP A 519 10.02 -1.77 8.32
C ASP A 519 11.46 -2.29 8.34
N TYR A 520 11.69 -3.38 7.62
CA TYR A 520 13.01 -4.01 7.56
C TYR A 520 13.66 -3.95 6.18
N GLY A 521 13.00 -3.39 5.16
CA GLY A 521 13.47 -3.36 3.78
C GLY A 521 14.74 -2.54 3.56
N PRO A 522 15.38 -2.68 2.40
CA PRO A 522 16.61 -1.95 2.06
C PRO A 522 16.40 -0.44 1.91
N ILE A 523 15.15 0.03 1.78
CA ILE A 523 14.81 1.44 1.59
C ILE A 523 13.95 1.91 2.77
N HIS A 524 14.56 2.57 3.76
CA HIS A 524 13.82 3.26 4.81
C HIS A 524 13.18 4.53 4.26
N ILE A 525 11.88 4.49 3.97
CA ILE A 525 11.12 5.71 3.65
C ILE A 525 10.93 6.49 4.96
N CYS A 526 11.76 7.52 5.17
CA CYS A 526 11.64 8.44 6.31
C CYS A 526 10.21 8.99 6.43
N LYS A 527 9.73 9.23 7.67
CA LYS A 527 8.39 9.79 7.94
C LYS A 527 8.11 11.10 7.19
N THR A 528 9.13 11.88 6.86
CA THR A 528 9.05 13.12 6.07
C THR A 528 8.82 12.89 4.58
N HIS A 529 9.09 11.69 4.06
CA HIS A 529 8.88 11.31 2.65
C HIS A 529 7.53 10.59 2.43
N LYS A 530 6.69 10.50 3.47
CA LYS A 530 5.39 9.81 3.37
C LYS A 530 4.46 10.55 2.43
N HIS A 531 4.05 9.87 1.36
CA HIS A 531 2.97 10.34 0.50
C HIS A 531 1.64 10.22 1.24
N GLN A 532 1.03 11.36 1.58
CA GLN A 532 -0.38 11.38 1.95
C GLN A 532 -1.22 11.23 0.68
N PHE A 533 -1.42 9.98 0.25
CA PHE A 533 -2.42 9.68 -0.78
C PHE A 533 -3.83 9.76 -0.21
N PHE A 534 -4.00 9.32 1.04
CA PHE A 534 -5.24 9.48 1.80
C PHE A 534 -5.09 10.67 2.75
N PRO A 535 -6.15 11.47 2.96
CA PRO A 535 -6.15 12.53 3.98
C PRO A 535 -5.84 11.99 5.38
N LYS A 536 -6.21 10.71 5.62
CA LYS A 536 -6.07 9.99 6.89
C LYS A 536 -5.33 8.68 6.64
N SER A 537 -4.13 8.57 7.19
CA SER A 537 -3.26 7.40 6.99
C SER A 537 -3.62 6.21 7.87
N ASP A 538 -4.27 6.41 9.02
CA ASP A 538 -4.69 5.34 9.92
C ASP A 538 -6.21 5.34 10.07
N ILE A 539 -6.90 4.77 9.08
CA ILE A 539 -8.38 4.77 9.05
C ILE A 539 -8.98 3.96 10.19
N LEU A 540 -8.33 2.87 10.60
CA LEU A 540 -8.80 1.99 11.68
C LEU A 540 -8.55 2.62 13.06
N GLY A 541 -7.45 3.35 13.23
CA GLY A 541 -7.15 4.11 14.45
C GLY A 541 -8.09 5.29 14.72
N GLU A 542 -8.90 5.71 13.75
CA GLU A 542 -9.96 6.71 13.99
C GLU A 542 -11.14 6.16 14.81
N TYR A 543 -11.30 4.84 14.83
CA TYR A 543 -12.35 4.18 15.57
C TYR A 543 -11.82 3.79 16.94
N VAL A 544 -12.58 4.07 17.99
CA VAL A 544 -12.22 3.71 19.37
C VAL A 544 -11.86 2.22 19.51
N ASN A 545 -12.51 1.36 18.72
CA ASN A 545 -12.38 -0.09 18.73
C ASN A 545 -11.89 -0.69 17.40
N GLY A 546 -11.33 0.11 16.49
CA GLY A 546 -11.01 -0.35 15.13
C GLY A 546 -9.97 -1.46 15.09
N TRP A 547 -8.79 -1.22 15.67
CA TRP A 547 -7.71 -2.21 15.75
C TRP A 547 -8.02 -3.35 16.70
N GLU A 548 -8.66 -3.06 17.84
CA GLU A 548 -9.12 -4.08 18.80
C GLU A 548 -10.04 -5.11 18.12
N LEU A 549 -10.94 -4.65 17.25
CA LEU A 549 -11.80 -5.52 16.48
C LEU A 549 -11.02 -6.41 15.50
N VAL A 550 -10.07 -5.83 14.76
CA VAL A 550 -9.24 -6.56 13.80
C VAL A 550 -8.40 -7.63 14.50
N ASP A 551 -7.79 -7.28 15.64
CA ASP A 551 -6.96 -8.18 16.43
C ASP A 551 -7.78 -9.34 16.99
N GLY A 552 -8.98 -9.07 17.51
CA GLY A 552 -9.83 -10.14 18.01
C GLY A 552 -10.36 -11.04 16.89
N LEU A 553 -10.69 -10.51 15.70
CA LEU A 553 -11.03 -11.33 14.53
C LEU A 553 -9.87 -12.21 14.08
N TYR A 554 -8.63 -11.72 14.19
CA TYR A 554 -7.44 -12.52 13.88
C TYR A 554 -7.18 -13.62 14.93
N ARG A 555 -7.38 -13.34 16.22
CA ARG A 555 -7.19 -14.33 17.29
C ARG A 555 -8.12 -15.53 17.19
N ILE A 556 -9.33 -15.33 16.66
CA ILE A 556 -10.29 -16.40 16.38
C ILE A 556 -9.66 -17.54 15.54
N VAL A 557 -8.64 -17.27 14.68
CA VAL A 557 -7.93 -18.34 13.94
C VAL A 557 -7.46 -19.45 14.86
N SER A 558 -6.88 -19.09 16.01
CA SER A 558 -6.29 -20.03 16.95
C SER A 558 -7.30 -20.90 17.68
N GLU A 559 -8.60 -20.60 17.56
CA GLU A 559 -9.68 -21.38 18.18
C GLU A 559 -10.17 -22.53 17.28
N PHE A 560 -9.65 -22.63 16.05
CA PHE A 560 -10.04 -23.67 15.08
C PHE A 560 -9.01 -24.79 15.00
N THR A 561 -9.50 -26.02 14.86
CA THR A 561 -8.65 -27.18 14.51
C THR A 561 -8.21 -27.10 13.03
N LEU A 562 -7.15 -27.84 12.67
CA LEU A 562 -6.71 -27.93 11.26
C LEU A 562 -7.83 -28.45 10.34
N GLU A 563 -8.61 -29.43 10.79
CA GLU A 563 -9.75 -29.96 10.04
C GLU A 563 -10.86 -28.91 9.85
N GLU A 564 -11.15 -28.11 10.89
CA GLU A 564 -12.09 -26.99 10.78
C GLU A 564 -11.57 -25.95 9.78
N LEU A 565 -10.28 -25.61 9.80
CA LEU A 565 -9.64 -24.65 8.89
C LEU A 565 -9.69 -25.09 7.41
N ASP A 566 -9.45 -26.37 7.15
CA ASP A 566 -9.49 -26.96 5.80
C ASP A 566 -10.93 -26.97 5.25
N SER A 567 -11.90 -27.19 6.13
CA SER A 567 -13.31 -27.32 5.76
C SER A 567 -14.13 -26.01 5.82
N MET A 568 -13.55 -24.89 6.28
CA MET A 568 -14.27 -23.61 6.49
C MET A 568 -15.00 -23.07 5.26
N TRP A 569 -14.50 -23.37 4.06
CA TRP A 569 -15.10 -22.88 2.83
C TRP A 569 -16.32 -23.69 2.39
N ASP A 570 -16.58 -24.86 2.99
CA ASP A 570 -17.68 -25.72 2.60
C ASP A 570 -19.00 -25.21 3.20
N PRO A 571 -19.91 -24.65 2.38
CA PRO A 571 -21.21 -24.18 2.87
C PRO A 571 -22.14 -25.32 3.33
N GLU A 572 -21.85 -26.59 2.99
CA GLU A 572 -22.70 -27.73 3.32
C GLU A 572 -22.44 -28.30 4.72
N LEU A 573 -21.28 -28.02 5.33
CA LEU A 573 -20.95 -28.44 6.71
C LEU A 573 -21.65 -27.61 7.79
N GLY A 574 -22.60 -26.76 7.40
CA GLY A 574 -23.46 -25.99 8.29
C GLY A 574 -22.81 -24.75 8.89
N ASN A 575 -21.52 -24.80 9.24
CA ASN A 575 -20.80 -23.67 9.84
C ASN A 575 -20.34 -22.66 8.78
N THR A 576 -20.97 -21.49 8.72
CA THR A 576 -20.61 -20.42 7.79
C THR A 576 -19.96 -19.27 8.54
N PHE A 577 -18.64 -19.11 8.38
CA PHE A 577 -17.83 -18.12 9.10
C PHE A 577 -17.83 -16.77 8.39
N LEU A 578 -19.02 -16.21 8.18
CA LEU A 578 -19.17 -14.88 7.58
C LEU A 578 -19.09 -13.81 8.66
N LEU A 579 -18.46 -12.68 8.34
CA LEU A 579 -18.47 -11.52 9.22
C LEU A 579 -19.90 -11.04 9.46
N PRO A 580 -20.24 -10.64 10.70
CA PRO A 580 -21.52 -10.02 10.97
C PRO A 580 -21.67 -8.71 10.21
N GLN A 581 -22.90 -8.21 10.16
CA GLN A 581 -23.17 -6.90 9.58
C GLN A 581 -22.62 -5.80 10.50
N MET A 582 -21.86 -4.88 9.92
CA MET A 582 -21.19 -3.79 10.64
C MET A 582 -21.85 -2.44 10.36
N PHE A 583 -21.81 -1.55 11.35
CA PHE A 583 -22.30 -0.17 11.29
C PHE A 583 -21.25 0.77 11.86
N GLU A 584 -21.22 2.00 11.35
CA GLU A 584 -20.43 3.08 11.93
C GLU A 584 -21.33 3.95 12.83
N ALA A 585 -20.95 4.11 14.10
CA ALA A 585 -21.48 5.20 14.92
C ALA A 585 -20.57 6.41 14.81
N LYS A 586 -21.14 7.62 14.70
CA LYS A 586 -20.35 8.85 14.51
C LYS A 586 -19.86 9.46 15.82
N ASN A 587 -20.59 9.29 16.92
CA ASN A 587 -20.32 9.96 18.19
C ASN A 587 -20.53 9.01 19.39
N PRO A 588 -19.46 8.46 20.00
CA PRO A 588 -18.07 8.47 19.51
C PRO A 588 -17.91 7.65 18.22
N LYS A 589 -16.85 7.92 17.45
CA LYS A 589 -16.55 7.16 16.23
C LYS A 589 -16.15 5.73 16.59
N ARG A 590 -17.03 4.76 16.32
CA ARG A 590 -16.80 3.34 16.63
C ARG A 590 -17.50 2.44 15.62
N ILE A 591 -16.96 1.25 15.43
CA ILE A 591 -17.59 0.18 14.65
C ILE A 591 -18.55 -0.57 15.57
N ILE A 592 -19.70 -0.97 15.04
CA ILE A 592 -20.73 -1.70 15.77
C ILE A 592 -21.09 -2.94 14.98
N MET A 593 -21.04 -4.09 15.64
CA MET A 593 -21.39 -5.38 15.06
C MET A 593 -22.81 -5.77 15.47
N LEU A 594 -23.57 -6.37 14.56
CA LEU A 594 -24.87 -7.00 14.86
C LEU A 594 -24.73 -8.51 15.01
N ASP A 595 -25.42 -9.08 15.99
CA ASP A 595 -25.46 -10.54 16.22
C ASP A 595 -26.24 -11.29 15.11
N GLU A 596 -27.12 -10.62 14.37
CA GLU A 596 -27.95 -11.21 13.32
C GLU A 596 -27.80 -10.45 11.99
N TYR A 597 -27.92 -11.16 10.85
CA TYR A 597 -27.97 -10.53 9.53
C TYR A 597 -29.37 -9.98 9.25
N TYR A 598 -29.49 -8.69 8.98
CA TYR A 598 -30.78 -8.05 8.72
C TYR A 598 -31.07 -7.94 7.23
N SER A 599 -32.24 -8.43 6.82
CA SER A 599 -32.78 -8.05 5.50
C SER A 599 -33.26 -6.59 5.58
N GLU A 600 -33.03 -5.83 4.51
CA GLU A 600 -33.35 -4.39 4.40
C GLU A 600 -34.84 -4.04 4.54
N ILE A 601 -35.70 -5.05 4.65
CA ILE A 601 -37.15 -4.94 4.72
C ILE A 601 -37.66 -4.85 6.18
N GLN A 602 -36.85 -5.23 7.18
CA GLN A 602 -37.27 -5.25 8.59
C GLN A 602 -36.85 -3.98 9.35
N GLU A 603 -37.74 -3.44 10.19
CA GLU A 603 -37.41 -2.33 11.10
C GLU A 603 -36.41 -2.78 12.19
N TYR A 604 -35.44 -1.91 12.49
CA TYR A 604 -34.38 -2.18 13.48
C TYR A 604 -34.91 -1.99 14.90
N SER A 605 -34.86 -3.04 15.72
CA SER A 605 -35.10 -2.94 17.17
C SER A 605 -33.78 -2.77 17.93
N ILE A 606 -33.75 -1.90 18.95
CA ILE A 606 -32.60 -1.72 19.86
C ILE A 606 -32.18 -3.04 20.50
N THR A 607 -33.16 -3.89 20.83
CA THR A 607 -32.94 -5.19 21.50
C THR A 607 -32.12 -6.18 20.67
N LYS A 608 -31.92 -5.90 19.38
CA LYS A 608 -31.18 -6.72 18.42
C LYS A 608 -29.72 -6.25 18.23
N PHE A 609 -29.38 -5.07 18.74
CA PHE A 609 -27.98 -4.66 18.93
C PHE A 609 -27.49 -5.33 20.21
N SER A 610 -26.51 -6.22 20.10
CA SER A 610 -26.01 -6.91 21.27
C SER A 610 -25.40 -5.94 22.26
N GLN A 611 -25.46 -6.35 23.54
CA GLN A 611 -24.79 -5.69 24.65
C GLN A 611 -23.42 -5.18 24.17
N ILE A 612 -23.25 -3.86 24.20
CA ILE A 612 -21.99 -3.16 23.93
C ILE A 612 -21.01 -3.57 25.04
N SER A 613 -20.55 -4.82 25.03
CA SER A 613 -19.47 -5.25 25.89
C SER A 613 -18.22 -4.49 25.43
N LYS A 614 -17.32 -4.19 26.36
CA LYS A 614 -16.08 -3.45 26.07
C LYS A 614 -15.26 -4.02 24.91
N LEU A 615 -15.45 -5.30 24.55
CA LEU A 615 -14.68 -6.02 23.54
C LEU A 615 -15.47 -6.35 22.26
N GLN A 616 -16.81 -6.15 22.21
CA GLN A 616 -17.75 -6.43 21.11
C GLN A 616 -17.69 -7.77 20.36
N ILE A 617 -16.63 -8.58 20.49
CA ILE A 617 -16.49 -9.88 19.84
C ILE A 617 -17.05 -10.92 20.81
N ARG A 618 -18.28 -11.37 20.60
CA ARG A 618 -18.67 -12.66 21.15
C ARG A 618 -17.76 -13.71 20.49
N LEU A 619 -17.06 -14.49 21.33
CA LEU A 619 -16.27 -15.69 21.01
C LEU A 619 -17.07 -16.81 20.31
N ASN A 620 -18.16 -16.50 19.62
CA ASN A 620 -18.94 -17.45 18.84
C ASN A 620 -19.12 -16.95 17.40
N PRO A 621 -18.04 -16.86 16.59
CA PRO A 621 -18.17 -16.93 15.14
C PRO A 621 -18.87 -18.24 14.68
N LYS A 622 -19.00 -19.21 15.59
CA LYS A 622 -19.72 -20.49 15.42
C LYS A 622 -21.25 -20.33 15.42
N SER A 623 -21.84 -19.18 15.76
CA SER A 623 -23.30 -19.01 15.62
C SER A 623 -23.66 -18.72 14.17
N HIS A 624 -24.29 -19.69 13.51
CA HIS A 624 -24.77 -19.60 12.13
C HIS A 624 -25.48 -18.26 11.85
N LEU A 625 -24.89 -17.41 11.02
CA LEU A 625 -25.65 -16.36 10.34
C LEU A 625 -26.76 -17.07 9.56
N LYS A 626 -28.01 -16.87 9.95
CA LYS A 626 -29.20 -17.46 9.30
C LYS A 626 -29.48 -16.78 7.95
N LEU A 627 -28.53 -16.89 7.05
CA LEU A 627 -28.65 -16.46 5.67
C LEU A 627 -29.24 -17.60 4.82
N PRO A 628 -30.10 -17.30 3.84
CA PRO A 628 -30.47 -18.27 2.82
C PRO A 628 -29.22 -18.84 2.15
N ARG A 629 -29.15 -20.16 1.95
CA ARG A 629 -27.99 -20.85 1.35
C ARG A 629 -27.45 -20.17 0.09
N LYS A 630 -28.35 -19.67 -0.77
CA LYS A 630 -27.97 -18.93 -1.99
C LYS A 630 -27.16 -17.67 -1.69
N GLN A 631 -27.61 -16.86 -0.73
CA GLN A 631 -26.92 -15.63 -0.32
C GLN A 631 -25.60 -15.95 0.38
N THR A 632 -25.57 -16.99 1.21
CA THR A 632 -24.33 -17.48 1.83
C THR A 632 -23.30 -17.84 0.77
N ARG A 633 -23.71 -18.59 -0.27
CA ARG A 633 -22.84 -18.98 -1.38
C ARG A 633 -22.33 -17.77 -2.17
N GLU A 634 -23.21 -16.84 -2.52
CA GLU A 634 -22.81 -15.58 -3.20
C GLU A 634 -21.78 -14.79 -2.38
N ARG A 635 -21.91 -14.78 -1.05
CA ARG A 635 -20.96 -14.12 -0.14
C ARG A 635 -19.63 -14.86 -0.04
N ILE A 636 -19.64 -16.19 -0.01
CA ILE A 636 -18.42 -17.02 -0.05
C ILE A 636 -17.69 -16.83 -1.38
N ASP A 637 -18.42 -16.84 -2.50
CA ASP A 637 -17.86 -16.66 -3.84
C ASP A 637 -17.22 -15.26 -3.96
N LEU A 638 -17.92 -14.20 -3.51
CA LEU A 638 -17.34 -12.85 -3.43
C LEU A 638 -16.05 -12.84 -2.58
N SER A 639 -16.04 -13.56 -1.46
CA SER A 639 -14.89 -13.60 -0.54
C SER A 639 -13.67 -14.28 -1.18
N ARG A 640 -13.88 -15.37 -1.93
CA ARG A 640 -12.86 -16.05 -2.74
C ARG A 640 -12.37 -15.16 -3.89
N ASP A 641 -13.29 -14.48 -4.57
CA ASP A 641 -12.97 -13.58 -5.66
C ASP A 641 -12.02 -12.46 -5.24
N LEU A 642 -12.13 -11.95 -4.00
CA LEU A 642 -11.20 -10.94 -3.49
C LEU A 642 -9.77 -11.47 -3.31
N ILE A 643 -9.62 -12.70 -2.81
CA ILE A 643 -8.31 -13.35 -2.65
C ILE A 643 -7.71 -13.64 -4.03
N ASN A 644 -8.50 -14.27 -4.92
CA ASN A 644 -8.07 -14.60 -6.27
C ASN A 644 -7.69 -13.34 -7.07
N LEU A 645 -8.48 -12.27 -6.96
CA LEU A 645 -8.19 -10.99 -7.59
C LEU A 645 -6.84 -10.43 -7.13
N TRP A 646 -6.53 -10.49 -5.84
CA TRP A 646 -5.23 -10.06 -5.33
C TRP A 646 -4.12 -10.95 -5.86
N SER A 647 -4.26 -12.28 -5.78
CA SER A 647 -3.23 -13.22 -6.21
C SER A 647 -2.93 -13.14 -7.69
N ASP A 648 -3.96 -13.05 -8.54
CA ASP A 648 -3.81 -12.97 -9.98
C ASP A 648 -3.22 -11.63 -10.41
N ALA A 649 -3.70 -10.52 -9.83
CA ALA A 649 -3.15 -9.20 -10.10
C ALA A 649 -1.70 -9.07 -9.62
N TYR A 650 -1.38 -9.60 -8.44
CA TYR A 650 -0.03 -9.58 -7.90
C TYR A 650 0.91 -10.40 -8.78
N LYS A 651 0.52 -11.62 -9.21
CA LYS A 651 1.32 -12.41 -10.15
C LYS A 651 1.53 -11.71 -11.48
N ALA A 652 0.49 -11.08 -12.03
CA ALA A 652 0.56 -10.38 -13.31
C ALA A 652 1.53 -9.19 -13.31
N HIS A 653 1.70 -8.53 -12.16
CA HIS A 653 2.49 -7.31 -12.03
C HIS A 653 3.85 -7.50 -11.35
N GLN A 654 3.92 -8.34 -10.31
CA GLN A 654 5.11 -8.58 -9.48
C GLN A 654 5.78 -9.94 -9.77
N GLY A 655 5.12 -10.83 -10.53
CA GLY A 655 5.65 -12.13 -10.89
C GLY A 655 5.28 -13.24 -9.89
N THR A 656 6.16 -13.55 -8.95
CA THR A 656 5.96 -14.65 -8.01
C THR A 656 5.21 -14.21 -6.75
N LEU A 657 4.29 -15.04 -6.26
CA LEU A 657 3.67 -14.80 -4.96
C LEU A 657 4.70 -14.97 -3.84
N PRO A 658 4.61 -14.16 -2.76
CA PRO A 658 5.39 -14.39 -1.55
C PRO A 658 5.18 -15.80 -0.99
N ASP A 659 6.25 -16.42 -0.49
CA ASP A 659 6.22 -17.82 -0.05
C ASP A 659 5.26 -18.07 1.12
N PHE A 660 5.05 -17.09 2.01
CA PHE A 660 4.09 -17.24 3.11
C PHE A 660 2.65 -17.48 2.63
N ILE A 661 2.32 -17.07 1.41
CA ILE A 661 0.98 -17.31 0.83
C ILE A 661 0.77 -18.80 0.55
N LYS A 662 1.86 -19.55 0.30
CA LYS A 662 1.79 -21.02 0.15
C LYS A 662 1.46 -21.71 1.47
N LEU A 663 1.85 -21.13 2.61
CA LEU A 663 1.55 -21.66 3.94
C LEU A 663 0.07 -21.50 4.29
N VAL A 664 -0.57 -20.44 3.78
CA VAL A 664 -2.02 -20.29 3.85
C VAL A 664 -2.63 -21.12 2.72
N LYS A 665 -2.64 -22.46 2.84
CA LYS A 665 -3.11 -23.40 1.81
C LYS A 665 -4.49 -23.03 1.23
N PHE A 666 -4.54 -22.18 0.20
CA PHE A 666 -5.76 -21.86 -0.54
C PHE A 666 -5.88 -22.82 -1.71
N ASP A 667 -6.02 -24.11 -1.43
CA ASP A 667 -6.43 -25.04 -2.48
C ASP A 667 -7.88 -24.70 -2.82
N ALA A 668 -8.07 -24.15 -4.02
CA ALA A 668 -9.35 -23.83 -4.63
C ALA A 668 -9.93 -25.08 -5.32
#